data_AF-A0A1Q7YD84-F1
#
_entry.id   AF-A0A1Q7YD84-F1
#
_cell.length_a   1.000
_cell.length_b   1.000
_cell.length_c   1.000
_cell.angle_alpha   90.00
_cell.angle_beta   90.00
_cell.angle_gamma   90.00
#
_symmetry.space_group_name_H-M   'P 1'
#
loop_
_entity.id
_entity.type
_entity.pdbx_description
1 polymer ?
#
loop_
_entity_poly.entity_id
_entity_poly.type
_entity_poly.pdbx_seq_one_letter_code
_entity_poly.pdbx_strand_id
1 'polypeptide(L)'
;MPATNPTPKPGQTITYTATITNTGSSDATGMAFSDTPDANTTLVNGSVHASPVATNDTYNWVGNTFLDTSARSLASVTANDTAPTDSFTVTTINNGATTQGGNVTLLSNGHFTYTPPVGFTGADTFTYTIKNSAVASLTTTATVTINLTGRVWYVQNGAANGNGLSSNPFNSPSSASTAANASSDIIYIFSDIGANAKLNGNFALDNSQQLLGQGVGLTVNSINLFSVGSAPTITNSSGGAVTLGSGNTLSGFNIGNTSGTAIIGSSVGTLNISSVSVNTTGAGLDLTGVSTPTVNVTLGGLTSSGGSKNVNLVGLNGTISLGSGALSNASGTAFNVSGGGASVTYAGTITQNTAGQRAVNIDSTTGGSVSFAGTVTSSSIAGGVTSTGVNINNANGNVSFSTLNIGTSGTRTTAQAVTVTGGSGTKSLGVVSIFTSGASGVGIGSTSSTGAISTTSGTVDASGAAAINIVGVSAASKTPLNMQLTKVSANGGSNGIFLQNTSSTGSPGGFVVTGNSSGQCGGVANPAGSPTAPDANDCTGGVIQNTTGADGATAGNGIYLNNAQSVSLTRVKINDHQNNGIYGTGVTGLTISNSLFNGNNGNSNSGAFEESSLHLVDTGGTVKLLNSTINGGADDGFLIRNTTSAAPTLAIEIAGVVVSQIQGSVMDVRNTALQMIVGNSPVNAGDPIPPGGGTITANIHDNNLTFWWGNAIHLLVKGNASGIAKITGNRAAQTSGALAGAGGIWVNGGDLTYEISGNHVQGTNGTAISADKGQLGKNLNGTIDGNTIGTSGVSDSGSQTGTAIFASHTGINSTTVKISNNVIRQIAGSASGAITIITGDDVGSGTGSPNGAGTMNATVVGNNIQESGPPVNNAQQGILITHGRTTNDSDQGCYDIGGAGALANSITNFTSGTANNRIRVNQRFLTTSRWPGYIGAATGATSQTDLGNYLLSRNTASTSLNANSSTGGFLNTVPAGSVCPQPSAVVISMNVPILSHLSFL
;
A
#
# COMPACT_ATOMS: atom_id res chain seq x y z
N MET A 1 68.63 -37.52 -79.68
CA MET A 1 69.51 -37.82 -80.83
C MET A 1 68.70 -37.68 -82.12
N PRO A 2 69.31 -37.27 -83.25
CA PRO A 2 69.11 -35.91 -83.77
C PRO A 2 68.51 -35.87 -85.19
N ALA A 3 67.81 -34.78 -85.50
CA ALA A 3 67.62 -34.33 -86.87
C ALA A 3 67.69 -32.79 -86.90
N THR A 4 68.72 -32.30 -87.60
CA THR A 4 68.89 -30.94 -88.14
C THR A 4 68.76 -29.78 -87.15
N ASN A 5 69.88 -29.37 -86.57
CA ASN A 5 70.07 -27.98 -86.15
C ASN A 5 70.66 -27.25 -87.37
N PRO A 6 69.88 -26.51 -88.18
CA PRO A 6 70.47 -25.70 -89.24
C PRO A 6 71.33 -24.64 -88.57
N THR A 7 72.60 -24.54 -88.97
CA THR A 7 73.40 -23.34 -88.67
C THR A 7 72.61 -22.15 -89.23
N PRO A 8 72.16 -21.21 -88.38
CA PRO A 8 71.33 -20.10 -88.81
C PRO A 8 72.05 -19.30 -89.89
N LYS A 9 71.40 -19.03 -91.02
CA LYS A 9 71.94 -18.19 -92.10
C LYS A 9 71.67 -16.70 -91.80
N PRO A 10 72.50 -15.77 -92.31
CA PRO A 10 72.23 -14.34 -92.18
C PRO A 10 70.80 -13.99 -92.63
N GLY A 11 70.05 -13.30 -91.76
CA GLY A 11 68.64 -12.94 -91.97
C GLY A 11 67.60 -13.92 -91.41
N GLN A 12 67.99 -15.06 -90.83
CA GLN A 12 67.07 -15.96 -90.13
C GLN A 12 66.88 -15.58 -88.65
N THR A 13 65.68 -15.77 -88.13
CA THR A 13 65.35 -15.57 -86.71
C THR A 13 65.71 -16.83 -85.90
N ILE A 14 66.37 -16.64 -84.77
CA ILE A 14 66.69 -17.70 -83.79
C ILE A 14 65.87 -17.40 -82.53
N THR A 15 65.23 -18.41 -81.95
CA THR A 15 64.45 -18.26 -80.72
C THR A 15 65.30 -18.62 -79.50
N TYR A 16 65.35 -17.73 -78.51
CA TYR A 16 65.94 -17.97 -77.21
C TYR A 16 64.83 -18.22 -76.18
N THR A 17 64.98 -19.25 -75.36
CA THR A 17 64.03 -19.56 -74.28
C THR A 17 64.80 -19.64 -72.96
N ALA A 18 64.43 -18.78 -72.01
CA ALA A 18 64.91 -18.84 -70.63
C ALA A 18 63.78 -19.36 -69.73
N THR A 19 64.06 -20.40 -68.94
CA THR A 19 63.12 -20.94 -67.95
C THR A 19 63.62 -20.61 -66.56
N ILE A 20 62.82 -19.83 -65.82
CA ILE A 20 63.09 -19.49 -64.43
C ILE A 20 62.07 -20.23 -63.57
N THR A 21 62.55 -21.05 -62.64
CA THR A 21 61.69 -21.86 -61.77
C THR A 21 61.87 -21.42 -60.32
N ASN A 22 60.77 -21.04 -59.67
CA ASN A 22 60.74 -20.91 -58.21
C ASN A 22 60.46 -22.29 -57.59
N THR A 23 61.43 -22.85 -56.86
CA THR A 23 61.28 -24.15 -56.17
C THR A 23 60.89 -24.00 -54.70
N GLY A 24 60.71 -22.77 -54.21
CA GLY A 24 60.27 -22.48 -52.84
C GLY A 24 58.74 -22.46 -52.70
N SER A 25 58.25 -22.51 -51.45
CA SER A 25 56.82 -22.43 -51.12
C SER A 25 56.29 -20.99 -51.00
N SER A 26 57.14 -19.99 -51.22
CA SER A 26 56.82 -18.56 -51.10
C SER A 26 57.05 -17.85 -52.42
N ASP A 27 56.29 -16.79 -52.69
CA ASP A 27 56.41 -16.01 -53.92
C ASP A 27 57.78 -15.33 -54.03
N ALA A 28 58.43 -15.51 -55.18
CA ALA A 28 59.70 -14.85 -55.51
C ALA A 28 59.43 -13.42 -56.01
N THR A 29 58.99 -12.55 -55.10
CA THR A 29 58.69 -11.15 -55.41
C THR A 29 59.96 -10.37 -55.74
N GLY A 30 59.96 -9.61 -56.84
CA GLY A 30 61.11 -8.79 -57.26
C GLY A 30 62.19 -9.50 -58.08
N MET A 31 61.90 -10.65 -58.67
CA MET A 31 62.82 -11.32 -59.59
C MET A 31 63.10 -10.46 -60.83
N ALA A 32 64.37 -10.17 -61.09
CA ALA A 32 64.85 -9.54 -62.31
C ALA A 32 65.70 -10.54 -63.10
N PHE A 33 65.43 -10.66 -64.39
CA PHE A 33 66.22 -11.45 -65.33
C PHE A 33 66.79 -10.53 -66.41
N SER A 34 68.10 -10.59 -66.59
CA SER A 34 68.81 -9.87 -67.64
C SER A 34 69.70 -10.83 -68.39
N ASP A 35 69.66 -10.80 -69.71
CA ASP A 35 70.54 -11.56 -70.58
C ASP A 35 71.01 -10.65 -71.72
N THR A 36 72.24 -10.87 -72.19
CA THR A 36 72.81 -10.11 -73.31
C THR A 36 72.79 -10.99 -74.55
N PRO A 37 72.06 -10.62 -75.63
CA PRO A 37 72.04 -11.40 -76.87
C PRO A 37 73.47 -11.67 -77.39
N ASP A 38 73.68 -12.82 -78.04
CA ASP A 38 74.97 -13.15 -78.67
C ASP A 38 75.38 -12.02 -79.62
N ALA A 39 76.66 -11.63 -79.60
CA ALA A 39 77.21 -10.51 -80.36
C ALA A 39 76.99 -10.61 -81.88
N ASN A 40 76.69 -11.81 -82.41
CA ASN A 40 76.40 -12.05 -83.83
C ASN A 40 74.89 -12.00 -84.17
N THR A 41 74.03 -11.68 -83.20
CA THR A 41 72.57 -11.56 -83.39
C THR A 41 72.08 -10.15 -83.05
N THR A 42 70.94 -9.75 -83.61
CA THR A 42 70.27 -8.50 -83.22
C THR A 42 68.89 -8.85 -82.68
N LEU A 43 68.54 -8.33 -81.51
CA LEU A 43 67.21 -8.53 -80.93
C LEU A 43 66.15 -7.96 -81.88
N VAL A 44 65.16 -8.78 -82.24
CA VAL A 44 64.01 -8.31 -83.02
C VAL A 44 63.14 -7.45 -82.12
N ASN A 45 62.92 -6.19 -82.49
CA ASN A 45 62.13 -5.29 -81.67
C ASN A 45 60.72 -5.85 -81.44
N GLY A 46 60.30 -5.93 -80.17
CA GLY A 46 59.01 -6.51 -79.78
C GLY A 46 58.94 -8.04 -79.76
N SER A 47 60.06 -8.77 -79.94
CA SER A 47 60.05 -10.25 -79.92
C SER A 47 60.22 -10.86 -78.52
N VAL A 48 60.29 -10.05 -77.47
CA VAL A 48 60.48 -10.52 -76.09
C VAL A 48 59.11 -10.69 -75.45
N HIS A 49 58.76 -11.94 -75.14
CA HIS A 49 57.52 -12.31 -74.47
C HIS A 49 57.85 -13.20 -73.28
N ALA A 50 57.21 -12.95 -72.14
CA ALA A 50 57.35 -13.73 -70.93
C ALA A 50 55.99 -14.27 -70.49
N SER A 51 55.99 -15.47 -69.89
CA SER A 51 54.81 -15.92 -69.16
C SER A 51 54.46 -14.90 -68.06
N PRO A 52 53.18 -14.60 -67.85
CA PRO A 52 52.77 -13.79 -66.71
C PRO A 52 53.08 -14.52 -65.39
N VAL A 53 53.15 -13.80 -64.28
CA VAL A 53 53.30 -14.35 -62.92
C VAL A 53 51.93 -14.33 -62.26
N ALA A 54 51.40 -15.51 -61.96
CA ALA A 54 50.15 -15.67 -61.24
C ALA A 54 50.43 -15.89 -59.75
N THR A 55 49.84 -15.09 -58.88
CA THR A 55 50.00 -15.18 -57.42
C THR A 55 48.74 -15.78 -56.79
N ASN A 56 48.90 -16.59 -55.74
CA ASN A 56 47.76 -17.21 -55.07
C ASN A 56 46.86 -16.18 -54.38
N ASP A 57 45.55 -16.41 -54.41
CA ASP A 57 44.55 -15.53 -53.80
C ASP A 57 43.91 -16.13 -52.56
N THR A 58 43.44 -15.29 -51.65
CA THR A 58 42.67 -15.72 -50.47
C THR A 58 41.45 -14.84 -50.25
N TYR A 59 40.28 -15.47 -50.07
CA TYR A 59 39.02 -14.83 -49.72
C TYR A 59 38.45 -15.44 -48.44
N ASN A 60 37.92 -14.61 -47.55
CA ASN A 60 37.16 -15.08 -46.39
C ASN A 60 35.67 -14.94 -46.69
N TRP A 61 34.91 -16.03 -46.52
CA TRP A 61 33.49 -16.04 -46.81
C TRP A 61 32.69 -16.88 -45.82
N VAL A 62 31.37 -16.90 -46.01
CA VAL A 62 30.43 -17.58 -45.12
C VAL A 62 29.90 -18.85 -45.79
N GLY A 63 29.89 -19.96 -45.04
CA GLY A 63 29.36 -21.24 -45.51
C GLY A 63 27.90 -21.11 -45.97
N ASN A 64 27.52 -21.93 -46.95
CA ASN A 64 26.19 -21.98 -47.58
C ASN A 64 25.72 -20.67 -48.27
N THR A 65 26.58 -19.65 -48.37
CA THR A 65 26.20 -18.34 -48.91
C THR A 65 26.86 -18.09 -50.25
N PHE A 66 26.07 -17.75 -51.26
CA PHE A 66 26.55 -17.43 -52.60
C PHE A 66 27.45 -16.19 -52.56
N LEU A 67 28.58 -16.26 -53.24
CA LEU A 67 29.52 -15.16 -53.40
C LEU A 67 29.52 -14.70 -54.85
N ASP A 68 29.42 -13.39 -55.05
CA ASP A 68 29.79 -12.71 -56.30
C ASP A 68 30.83 -11.65 -55.92
N THR A 69 32.09 -11.86 -56.32
CA THR A 69 33.17 -10.95 -55.91
C THR A 69 33.03 -9.56 -56.50
N SER A 70 32.39 -9.42 -57.67
CA SER A 70 32.13 -8.12 -58.29
C SER A 70 31.05 -7.37 -57.52
N ALA A 71 29.91 -8.02 -57.25
CA ALA A 71 28.81 -7.42 -56.49
C ALA A 71 29.21 -7.05 -55.05
N ARG A 72 30.23 -7.72 -54.51
CA ARG A 72 30.79 -7.46 -53.18
C ARG A 72 31.98 -6.51 -53.18
N SER A 73 32.38 -5.99 -54.35
CA SER A 73 33.57 -5.12 -54.51
C SER A 73 34.84 -5.71 -53.90
N LEU A 74 34.98 -7.05 -53.94
CA LEU A 74 36.21 -7.73 -53.58
C LEU A 74 37.19 -7.65 -54.75
N ALA A 75 38.49 -7.76 -54.48
CA ALA A 75 39.51 -7.80 -55.53
C ALA A 75 39.22 -8.95 -56.52
N SER A 76 39.57 -8.75 -57.80
CA SER A 76 39.63 -9.82 -58.78
C SER A 76 40.81 -10.75 -58.50
N VAL A 77 40.76 -12.00 -58.95
CA VAL A 77 41.90 -12.95 -58.81
C VAL A 77 43.16 -12.46 -59.53
N THR A 78 43.02 -11.56 -60.50
CA THR A 78 44.14 -11.01 -61.26
C THR A 78 44.75 -9.74 -60.64
N ALA A 79 44.30 -9.30 -59.46
CA ALA A 79 44.67 -7.99 -58.90
C ALA A 79 46.12 -7.94 -58.36
N ASN A 80 46.67 -9.08 -57.98
CA ASN A 80 48.04 -9.29 -57.49
C ASN A 80 48.95 -9.91 -58.57
N ASP A 81 48.42 -10.21 -59.75
CA ASP A 81 49.16 -10.79 -60.86
C ASP A 81 49.94 -9.74 -61.65
N THR A 82 51.04 -10.18 -62.26
CA THR A 82 51.87 -9.29 -63.09
C THR A 82 52.26 -9.95 -64.40
N ALA A 83 52.47 -9.13 -65.43
CA ALA A 83 53.09 -9.60 -66.67
C ALA A 83 54.32 -8.74 -66.97
N PRO A 84 55.53 -9.35 -67.03
CA PRO A 84 56.77 -8.59 -67.18
C PRO A 84 56.97 -7.87 -68.53
N THR A 85 56.25 -8.27 -69.57
CA THR A 85 56.54 -7.87 -70.97
C THR A 85 55.27 -7.44 -71.72
N ASP A 86 54.21 -8.25 -71.66
CA ASP A 86 52.93 -7.98 -72.34
C ASP A 86 51.79 -7.81 -71.34
N SER A 87 50.56 -7.59 -71.81
CA SER A 87 49.36 -7.76 -70.98
C SER A 87 48.96 -9.24 -70.86
N PHE A 88 48.01 -9.56 -69.98
CA PHE A 88 47.50 -10.92 -69.85
C PHE A 88 45.97 -10.96 -69.86
N THR A 89 45.42 -12.14 -70.16
CA THR A 89 43.99 -12.44 -70.09
C THR A 89 43.77 -13.65 -69.18
N VAL A 90 42.65 -13.70 -68.48
CA VAL A 90 42.28 -14.86 -67.65
C VAL A 90 41.41 -15.84 -68.44
N THR A 91 41.65 -17.13 -68.26
CA THR A 91 40.80 -18.18 -68.85
C THR A 91 39.50 -18.27 -68.06
N THR A 92 38.37 -18.04 -68.72
CA THR A 92 37.06 -18.16 -68.08
C THR A 92 36.77 -19.59 -67.67
N ILE A 93 36.16 -19.77 -66.50
CA ILE A 93 35.67 -21.04 -66.00
C ILE A 93 34.16 -20.94 -65.94
N ASN A 94 33.43 -21.88 -66.53
CA ASN A 94 31.98 -21.96 -66.38
C ASN A 94 31.64 -23.25 -65.64
N ASN A 95 30.99 -23.12 -64.48
CA ASN A 95 30.58 -24.25 -63.64
C ASN A 95 31.74 -25.21 -63.30
N GLY A 96 32.87 -24.65 -62.85
CA GLY A 96 34.03 -25.43 -62.42
C GLY A 96 33.87 -25.96 -61.01
N ALA A 97 34.10 -27.27 -60.83
CA ALA A 97 34.10 -27.88 -59.51
C ALA A 97 35.32 -27.41 -58.68
N THR A 98 35.08 -27.09 -57.41
CA THR A 98 36.15 -26.85 -56.43
C THR A 98 36.55 -28.15 -55.73
N THR A 99 37.68 -28.13 -55.02
CA THR A 99 38.24 -29.31 -54.33
C THR A 99 37.26 -29.94 -53.35
N GLN A 100 36.44 -29.12 -52.65
CA GLN A 100 35.49 -29.60 -51.66
C GLN A 100 34.06 -29.80 -52.21
N GLY A 101 33.86 -29.70 -53.53
CA GLY A 101 32.58 -29.97 -54.17
C GLY A 101 31.63 -28.77 -54.30
N GLY A 102 32.16 -27.56 -54.16
CA GLY A 102 31.49 -26.32 -54.55
C GLY A 102 31.63 -26.07 -56.06
N ASN A 103 31.15 -24.91 -56.49
CA ASN A 103 31.13 -24.55 -57.91
C ASN A 103 31.51 -23.09 -58.16
N VAL A 104 32.34 -22.83 -59.18
CA VAL A 104 32.83 -21.50 -59.54
C VAL A 104 32.52 -21.16 -61.00
N THR A 105 32.19 -19.89 -61.25
CA THR A 105 32.19 -19.31 -62.59
C THR A 105 33.11 -18.09 -62.58
N LEU A 106 34.24 -18.17 -63.29
CA LEU A 106 35.25 -17.12 -63.41
C LEU A 106 35.08 -16.38 -64.74
N LEU A 107 34.89 -15.07 -64.66
CA LEU A 107 34.68 -14.18 -65.79
C LEU A 107 36.02 -13.66 -66.34
N SER A 108 36.01 -13.13 -67.57
CA SER A 108 37.22 -12.63 -68.25
C SER A 108 37.83 -11.38 -67.60
N ASN A 109 37.10 -10.72 -66.69
CA ASN A 109 37.58 -9.59 -65.90
C ASN A 109 38.21 -10.03 -64.56
N GLY A 110 38.38 -11.34 -64.32
CA GLY A 110 39.00 -11.87 -63.09
C GLY A 110 38.07 -11.91 -61.87
N HIS A 111 36.83 -11.43 -61.97
CA HIS A 111 35.81 -11.65 -60.94
C HIS A 111 35.13 -13.02 -61.12
N PHE A 112 34.64 -13.58 -60.02
CA PHE A 112 33.99 -14.87 -60.04
C PHE A 112 32.75 -14.92 -59.15
N THR A 113 31.85 -15.82 -59.50
CA THR A 113 30.77 -16.26 -58.61
C THR A 113 31.10 -17.63 -58.05
N TYR A 114 30.77 -17.86 -56.79
CA TYR A 114 31.05 -19.11 -56.09
C TYR A 114 29.83 -19.58 -55.28
N THR A 115 29.46 -20.84 -55.48
CA THR A 115 28.46 -21.56 -54.70
C THR A 115 29.17 -22.58 -53.80
N PRO A 116 29.16 -22.39 -52.46
CA PRO A 116 29.82 -23.31 -51.54
C PRO A 116 29.25 -24.74 -51.57
N PRO A 117 30.06 -25.75 -51.20
CA PRO A 117 29.52 -27.06 -50.84
C PRO A 117 28.58 -26.95 -49.65
N VAL A 118 27.45 -27.67 -49.70
CA VAL A 118 26.41 -27.63 -48.67
C VAL A 118 26.95 -28.15 -47.34
N GLY A 119 26.76 -27.36 -46.27
CA GLY A 119 27.15 -27.73 -44.90
C GLY A 119 28.65 -27.65 -44.61
N PHE A 120 29.47 -27.26 -45.58
CA PHE A 120 30.93 -27.25 -45.44
C PHE A 120 31.45 -25.95 -44.79
N THR A 121 32.45 -26.11 -43.93
CA THR A 121 33.30 -25.05 -43.37
C THR A 121 34.75 -25.46 -43.48
N GLY A 122 35.65 -24.51 -43.70
CA GLY A 122 37.06 -24.76 -43.95
C GLY A 122 37.53 -24.12 -45.25
N ALA A 123 38.74 -24.44 -45.66
CA ALA A 123 39.29 -23.97 -46.93
C ALA A 123 38.73 -24.80 -48.10
N ASP A 124 38.24 -24.12 -49.13
CA ASP A 124 37.95 -24.69 -50.44
C ASP A 124 38.82 -24.02 -51.51
N THR A 125 39.20 -24.75 -52.55
CA THR A 125 40.17 -24.28 -53.54
C THR A 125 39.76 -24.58 -54.97
N PHE A 126 40.17 -23.69 -55.89
CA PHE A 126 40.18 -23.93 -57.32
C PHE A 126 41.40 -23.22 -57.93
N THR A 127 41.76 -23.59 -59.16
CA THR A 127 42.89 -22.96 -59.87
C THR A 127 42.38 -22.14 -61.05
N TYR A 128 43.10 -21.07 -61.40
CA TYR A 128 42.87 -20.29 -62.62
C TYR A 128 44.16 -20.13 -63.41
N THR A 129 44.03 -19.93 -64.71
CA THR A 129 45.16 -19.77 -65.63
C THR A 129 45.07 -18.43 -66.37
N ILE A 130 46.14 -17.64 -66.26
CA ILE A 130 46.35 -16.42 -67.04
C ILE A 130 47.26 -16.70 -68.23
N LYS A 131 46.98 -16.03 -69.36
CA LYS A 131 47.66 -16.20 -70.64
C LYS A 131 48.22 -14.87 -71.12
N ASN A 132 49.46 -14.87 -71.60
CA ASN A 132 50.06 -13.71 -72.26
C ASN A 132 49.23 -13.29 -73.49
N SER A 133 49.00 -11.99 -73.67
CA SER A 133 48.16 -11.45 -74.75
C SER A 133 48.77 -11.56 -76.14
N ALA A 134 50.11 -11.57 -76.25
CA ALA A 134 50.83 -11.67 -77.52
C ALA A 134 51.12 -13.13 -77.90
N VAL A 135 51.37 -14.00 -76.91
CA VAL A 135 51.72 -15.41 -77.13
C VAL A 135 50.87 -16.33 -76.26
N ALA A 136 49.78 -16.86 -76.83
CA ALA A 136 48.76 -17.62 -76.09
C ALA A 136 49.27 -18.92 -75.41
N SER A 137 50.42 -19.46 -75.84
CA SER A 137 51.04 -20.64 -75.23
C SER A 137 51.82 -20.34 -73.95
N LEU A 138 52.09 -19.06 -73.63
CA LEU A 138 52.74 -18.65 -72.40
C LEU A 138 51.67 -18.43 -71.31
N THR A 139 51.59 -19.38 -70.38
CA THR A 139 50.52 -19.42 -69.37
C THR A 139 51.06 -19.76 -67.98
N THR A 140 50.41 -19.24 -66.94
CA THR A 140 50.72 -19.55 -65.54
C THR A 140 49.43 -19.81 -64.76
N THR A 141 49.51 -20.70 -63.78
CA THR A 141 48.36 -21.12 -62.97
C THR A 141 48.59 -20.76 -61.51
N ALA A 142 47.58 -20.17 -60.86
CA ALA A 142 47.55 -19.90 -59.43
C ALA A 142 46.35 -20.57 -58.75
N THR A 143 46.43 -20.71 -57.43
CA THR A 143 45.38 -21.28 -56.58
C THR A 143 44.62 -20.18 -55.87
N VAL A 144 43.29 -20.24 -55.92
CA VAL A 144 42.40 -19.42 -55.10
C VAL A 144 41.97 -20.25 -53.89
N THR A 145 42.15 -19.70 -52.69
CA THR A 145 41.67 -20.29 -51.44
C THR A 145 40.50 -19.49 -50.89
N ILE A 146 39.36 -20.14 -50.64
CA ILE A 146 38.19 -19.54 -50.01
C ILE A 146 38.01 -20.16 -48.61
N ASN A 147 38.26 -19.37 -47.57
CA ASN A 147 38.09 -19.78 -46.19
C ASN A 147 36.64 -19.56 -45.75
N LEU A 148 35.87 -20.65 -45.65
CA LEU A 148 34.49 -20.62 -45.20
C LEU A 148 34.41 -20.72 -43.68
N THR A 149 33.98 -19.63 -43.05
CA THR A 149 33.83 -19.51 -41.60
C THR A 149 32.37 -19.25 -41.23
N GLY A 150 31.85 -20.03 -40.27
CA GLY A 150 30.42 -20.03 -39.94
C GLY A 150 29.55 -20.63 -41.06
N ARG A 151 28.31 -20.99 -40.73
CA ARG A 151 27.32 -21.51 -41.68
C ARG A 151 25.97 -20.86 -41.44
N VAL A 152 25.30 -20.53 -42.55
CA VAL A 152 23.93 -20.01 -42.53
C VAL A 152 23.03 -20.96 -43.31
N TRP A 153 21.98 -21.46 -42.69
CA TRP A 153 20.94 -22.25 -43.34
C TRP A 153 19.78 -21.34 -43.72
N TYR A 154 19.52 -21.22 -45.02
CA TYR A 154 18.52 -20.31 -45.55
C TYR A 154 17.17 -21.00 -45.70
N VAL A 155 16.12 -20.32 -45.25
CA VAL A 155 14.73 -20.81 -45.32
C VAL A 155 13.86 -19.74 -45.93
N GLN A 156 13.01 -20.11 -46.88
CA GLN A 156 12.09 -19.19 -47.50
C GLN A 156 10.77 -19.89 -47.80
N ASN A 157 9.69 -19.26 -47.37
CA ASN A 157 8.37 -19.74 -47.69
C ASN A 157 8.05 -19.56 -49.18
N GLY A 158 7.42 -20.57 -49.78
CA GLY A 158 7.12 -20.60 -51.22
C GLY A 158 8.30 -20.99 -52.12
N ALA A 159 9.51 -21.20 -51.57
CA ALA A 159 10.62 -21.77 -52.32
C ALA A 159 10.35 -23.23 -52.72
N ALA A 160 10.96 -23.68 -53.82
CA ALA A 160 11.14 -25.10 -54.05
C ALA A 160 11.99 -25.66 -52.90
N ASN A 161 11.63 -26.81 -52.32
CA ASN A 161 12.33 -27.36 -51.15
C ASN A 161 13.80 -27.68 -51.50
N GLY A 162 14.68 -26.71 -51.28
CA GLY A 162 16.08 -26.75 -51.69
C GLY A 162 16.96 -27.51 -50.70
N ASN A 163 18.26 -27.17 -50.74
CA ASN A 163 19.30 -27.75 -49.89
C ASN A 163 19.81 -26.76 -48.82
N GLY A 164 19.16 -25.61 -48.66
CA GLY A 164 19.45 -24.64 -47.61
C GLY A 164 20.56 -23.63 -47.93
N LEU A 165 21.06 -23.62 -49.17
CA LEU A 165 21.94 -22.56 -49.67
C LEU A 165 21.15 -21.25 -49.87
N SER A 166 21.83 -20.10 -49.80
CA SER A 166 21.19 -18.79 -50.05
C SER A 166 20.49 -18.67 -51.42
N SER A 167 20.98 -19.41 -52.43
CA SER A 167 20.40 -19.48 -53.78
C SER A 167 19.37 -20.60 -53.94
N ASN A 168 19.27 -21.52 -52.97
CA ASN A 168 18.36 -22.66 -52.99
C ASN A 168 17.87 -23.00 -51.56
N PRO A 169 17.08 -22.10 -50.95
CA PRO A 169 16.69 -22.21 -49.55
C PRO A 169 15.76 -23.40 -49.29
N PHE A 170 15.73 -23.87 -48.05
CA PHE A 170 14.68 -24.80 -47.61
C PHE A 170 13.31 -24.11 -47.62
N ASN A 171 12.24 -24.88 -47.72
CA ASN A 171 10.88 -24.36 -47.63
C ASN A 171 10.12 -24.77 -46.36
N SER A 172 10.79 -25.48 -45.44
CA SER A 172 10.18 -25.92 -44.19
C SER A 172 11.11 -25.69 -42.98
N PRO A 173 10.56 -25.30 -41.81
CA PRO A 173 11.32 -25.20 -40.57
C PRO A 173 12.04 -26.49 -40.17
N SER A 174 11.40 -27.65 -40.36
CA SER A 174 11.96 -28.95 -39.97
C SER A 174 13.23 -29.30 -40.74
N SER A 175 13.27 -29.04 -42.05
CA SER A 175 14.46 -29.29 -42.86
C SER A 175 15.63 -28.43 -42.42
N ALA A 176 15.37 -27.16 -42.12
CA ALA A 176 16.40 -26.24 -41.63
C ALA A 176 16.93 -26.65 -40.25
N SER A 177 16.04 -27.01 -39.32
CA SER A 177 16.43 -27.51 -37.99
C SER A 177 17.23 -28.80 -38.03
N THR A 178 16.92 -29.73 -38.95
CA THR A 178 17.72 -30.97 -39.10
C THR A 178 19.10 -30.69 -39.71
N ALA A 179 19.20 -29.73 -40.62
CA ALA A 179 20.46 -29.37 -41.27
C ALA A 179 21.39 -28.55 -40.36
N ALA A 180 20.82 -27.65 -39.54
CA ALA A 180 21.55 -26.87 -38.55
C ALA A 180 21.92 -27.75 -37.35
N ASN A 181 23.12 -28.34 -37.40
CA ASN A 181 23.57 -29.35 -36.44
C ASN A 181 24.84 -28.97 -35.67
N ALA A 182 25.35 -27.75 -35.85
CA ALA A 182 26.40 -27.20 -35.01
C ALA A 182 25.90 -26.02 -34.18
N SER A 183 26.55 -25.79 -33.05
CA SER A 183 26.23 -24.71 -32.12
C SER A 183 26.51 -23.31 -32.67
N SER A 184 27.34 -23.20 -33.70
CA SER A 184 27.63 -21.93 -34.41
C SER A 184 26.74 -21.70 -35.62
N ASP A 185 25.80 -22.61 -35.93
CA ASP A 185 24.94 -22.47 -37.09
C ASP A 185 23.89 -21.37 -36.87
N ILE A 186 23.64 -20.61 -37.94
CA ILE A 186 22.60 -19.60 -38.01
C ILE A 186 21.53 -20.11 -38.97
N ILE A 187 20.27 -20.05 -38.57
CA ILE A 187 19.13 -20.25 -39.46
C ILE A 187 18.61 -18.85 -39.84
N TYR A 188 18.60 -18.53 -41.14
CA TYR A 188 18.11 -17.23 -41.65
C TYR A 188 16.84 -17.40 -42.48
N ILE A 189 15.77 -16.74 -42.06
CA ILE A 189 14.45 -16.78 -42.70
C ILE A 189 14.31 -15.56 -43.60
N PHE A 190 14.21 -15.77 -44.90
CA PHE A 190 13.87 -14.72 -45.86
C PHE A 190 12.42 -14.27 -45.72
N SER A 191 12.13 -13.06 -46.17
CA SER A 191 10.77 -12.53 -46.28
C SER A 191 9.90 -13.47 -47.13
N ASP A 192 8.63 -13.59 -46.72
CA ASP A 192 7.64 -14.41 -47.40
C ASP A 192 7.42 -13.96 -48.86
N ILE A 193 7.35 -14.91 -49.79
CA ILE A 193 7.02 -14.64 -51.20
C ILE A 193 5.50 -14.64 -51.36
N GLY A 194 4.93 -13.47 -51.67
CA GLY A 194 3.50 -13.29 -51.92
C GLY A 194 2.70 -12.84 -50.70
N ALA A 195 1.60 -12.12 -50.95
CA ALA A 195 0.73 -11.62 -49.89
C ALA A 195 0.09 -12.79 -49.12
N ASN A 196 0.27 -12.83 -47.80
CA ASN A 196 -0.25 -13.85 -46.87
C ASN A 196 0.47 -15.20 -46.83
N ALA A 197 1.59 -15.36 -47.53
CA ALA A 197 2.38 -16.57 -47.39
C ALA A 197 2.99 -16.58 -45.96
N LYS A 198 2.85 -17.71 -45.23
CA LYS A 198 3.47 -17.90 -43.90
C LYS A 198 4.24 -19.22 -43.85
N LEU A 199 5.41 -19.22 -43.21
CA LEU A 199 6.22 -20.44 -43.05
C LEU A 199 5.62 -21.32 -41.94
N ASN A 200 5.10 -22.50 -42.30
CA ASN A 200 4.40 -23.37 -41.35
C ASN A 200 5.28 -24.52 -40.84
N GLY A 201 5.49 -24.60 -39.52
CA GLY A 201 6.22 -25.68 -38.86
C GLY A 201 6.91 -25.24 -37.57
N ASN A 202 7.69 -26.14 -36.97
CA ASN A 202 8.48 -25.89 -35.77
C ASN A 202 9.97 -25.79 -36.11
N PHE A 203 10.64 -24.74 -35.64
CA PHE A 203 12.10 -24.68 -35.55
C PHE A 203 12.54 -25.27 -34.21
N ALA A 204 13.18 -26.44 -34.23
CA ALA A 204 13.94 -26.94 -33.09
C ALA A 204 15.38 -26.45 -33.19
N LEU A 205 15.85 -25.74 -32.17
CA LEU A 205 17.20 -25.20 -32.11
C LEU A 205 18.06 -26.03 -31.16
N ASP A 206 19.28 -26.35 -31.59
CA ASP A 206 20.32 -26.88 -30.72
C ASP A 206 20.95 -25.76 -29.88
N ASN A 207 21.80 -26.15 -28.93
CA ASN A 207 22.45 -25.20 -28.04
C ASN A 207 23.27 -24.14 -28.83
N SER A 208 23.15 -22.89 -28.41
CA SER A 208 23.86 -21.71 -28.91
C SER A 208 23.54 -21.26 -30.34
N GLN A 209 22.61 -21.92 -31.03
CA GLN A 209 22.19 -21.53 -32.38
C GLN A 209 21.43 -20.20 -32.42
N GLN A 210 21.44 -19.58 -33.60
CA GLN A 210 20.70 -18.35 -33.87
C GLN A 210 19.56 -18.61 -34.88
N LEU A 211 18.38 -18.07 -34.59
CA LEU A 211 17.25 -18.02 -35.52
C LEU A 211 16.97 -16.55 -35.85
N LEU A 212 17.28 -16.16 -37.08
CA LEU A 212 17.21 -14.78 -37.54
C LEU A 212 16.22 -14.69 -38.70
N GLY A 213 15.34 -13.71 -38.68
CA GLY A 213 14.47 -13.37 -39.80
C GLY A 213 14.93 -12.11 -40.50
N GLN A 214 14.50 -11.92 -41.74
CA GLN A 214 14.88 -10.76 -42.56
C GLN A 214 14.37 -9.41 -42.00
N GLY A 215 13.56 -9.39 -40.95
CA GLY A 215 13.28 -8.18 -40.18
C GLY A 215 14.51 -7.59 -39.48
N VAL A 216 15.64 -8.31 -39.46
CA VAL A 216 16.96 -7.78 -39.13
C VAL A 216 17.99 -8.10 -40.23
N GLY A 217 19.03 -7.28 -40.31
CA GLY A 217 20.17 -7.54 -41.20
C GLY A 217 20.96 -8.76 -40.74
N LEU A 218 21.56 -9.47 -41.69
CA LEU A 218 22.43 -10.63 -41.41
C LEU A 218 23.89 -10.23 -41.55
N THR A 219 24.62 -10.24 -40.44
CA THR A 219 26.07 -10.06 -40.42
C THR A 219 26.73 -11.27 -39.78
N VAL A 220 27.72 -11.85 -40.46
CA VAL A 220 28.46 -13.03 -39.97
C VAL A 220 29.96 -12.74 -40.10
N ASN A 221 30.71 -12.86 -39.01
CA ASN A 221 32.16 -12.60 -38.97
C ASN A 221 32.55 -11.23 -39.60
N SER A 222 31.77 -10.19 -39.29
CA SER A 222 31.91 -8.83 -39.84
C SER A 222 31.54 -8.66 -41.32
N ILE A 223 31.07 -9.72 -41.99
CA ILE A 223 30.57 -9.66 -43.36
C ILE A 223 29.07 -9.39 -43.32
N ASN A 224 28.64 -8.22 -43.81
CA ASN A 224 27.23 -7.89 -43.98
C ASN A 224 26.66 -8.64 -45.19
N LEU A 225 25.89 -9.71 -44.96
CA LEU A 225 25.35 -10.56 -46.02
C LEU A 225 24.06 -10.01 -46.61
N PHE A 226 23.14 -9.56 -45.76
CA PHE A 226 21.84 -9.02 -46.15
C PHE A 226 21.46 -7.81 -45.28
N SER A 227 20.87 -6.80 -45.92
CA SER A 227 20.27 -5.66 -45.21
C SER A 227 18.92 -6.03 -44.61
N VAL A 228 18.45 -5.21 -43.67
CA VAL A 228 17.10 -5.33 -43.08
C VAL A 228 16.03 -5.27 -44.18
N GLY A 229 15.10 -6.22 -44.16
CA GLY A 229 13.90 -6.26 -44.98
C GLY A 229 12.64 -6.40 -44.13
N SER A 230 11.63 -7.11 -44.64
CA SER A 230 10.38 -7.34 -43.91
C SER A 230 10.52 -8.53 -42.95
N ALA A 231 9.90 -8.44 -41.77
CA ALA A 231 9.88 -9.54 -40.82
C ALA A 231 9.00 -10.69 -41.36
N PRO A 232 9.56 -11.90 -41.59
CA PRO A 232 8.78 -13.06 -42.02
C PRO A 232 7.84 -13.54 -40.91
N THR A 233 6.77 -14.25 -41.27
CA THR A 233 5.82 -14.82 -40.29
C THR A 233 5.89 -16.34 -40.24
N ILE A 234 6.14 -16.86 -39.04
CA ILE A 234 6.14 -18.30 -38.73
C ILE A 234 4.78 -18.70 -38.15
N THR A 235 4.21 -19.82 -38.59
CA THR A 235 2.99 -20.41 -37.99
C THR A 235 3.19 -21.88 -37.67
N ASN A 236 2.33 -22.47 -36.85
CA ASN A 236 2.23 -23.93 -36.73
C ASN A 236 0.84 -24.35 -36.25
N SER A 237 -0.04 -24.70 -37.18
CA SER A 237 -1.41 -25.13 -36.84
C SER A 237 -1.48 -26.45 -36.03
N SER A 238 -0.38 -27.21 -35.96
CA SER A 238 -0.29 -28.51 -35.29
C SER A 238 0.63 -28.54 -34.07
N GLY A 239 1.20 -27.40 -33.64
CA GLY A 239 2.16 -27.37 -32.53
C GLY A 239 2.72 -25.98 -32.23
N GLY A 240 3.90 -25.94 -31.62
CA GLY A 240 4.65 -24.70 -31.34
C GLY A 240 5.50 -24.22 -32.52
N ALA A 241 5.93 -22.96 -32.52
CA ALA A 241 6.74 -22.41 -33.61
C ALA A 241 8.25 -22.55 -33.37
N VAL A 242 8.73 -22.36 -32.14
CA VAL A 242 10.15 -22.44 -31.80
C VAL A 242 10.36 -23.24 -30.52
N THR A 243 11.20 -24.27 -30.60
CA THR A 243 11.71 -25.05 -29.47
C THR A 243 13.18 -24.68 -29.25
N LEU A 244 13.51 -24.24 -28.04
CA LEU A 244 14.83 -23.71 -27.68
C LEU A 244 15.72 -24.78 -27.04
N GLY A 245 16.99 -24.76 -27.41
CA GLY A 245 18.09 -25.24 -26.60
C GLY A 245 18.62 -24.18 -25.62
N SER A 246 19.77 -24.42 -25.03
CA SER A 246 20.47 -23.47 -24.16
C SER A 246 21.35 -22.54 -24.99
N GLY A 247 21.38 -21.23 -24.71
CA GLY A 247 22.30 -20.31 -25.39
C GLY A 247 21.75 -19.62 -26.64
N ASN A 248 20.48 -19.81 -27.00
CA ASN A 248 19.95 -19.37 -28.30
C ASN A 248 19.77 -17.85 -28.43
N THR A 249 19.78 -17.38 -29.70
CA THR A 249 19.44 -16.01 -30.07
C THR A 249 18.34 -15.98 -31.13
N LEU A 250 17.29 -15.19 -30.91
CA LEU A 250 16.15 -15.05 -31.81
C LEU A 250 16.02 -13.58 -32.21
N SER A 251 15.87 -13.28 -33.51
CA SER A 251 15.61 -11.91 -33.93
C SER A 251 14.91 -11.76 -35.28
N GLY A 252 14.07 -10.72 -35.41
CA GLY A 252 13.63 -10.21 -36.72
C GLY A 252 12.51 -10.97 -37.44
N PHE A 253 11.62 -11.64 -36.72
CA PHE A 253 10.48 -12.36 -37.30
C PHE A 253 9.23 -12.27 -36.42
N ASN A 254 8.06 -12.60 -36.99
CA ASN A 254 6.79 -12.66 -36.28
C ASN A 254 6.33 -14.12 -36.12
N ILE A 255 5.62 -14.43 -35.04
CA ILE A 255 4.96 -15.72 -34.83
C ILE A 255 3.44 -15.51 -34.83
N GLY A 256 2.74 -16.26 -35.68
CA GLY A 256 1.30 -16.23 -35.85
C GLY A 256 0.64 -17.60 -35.61
N ASN A 257 -0.61 -17.65 -35.15
CA ASN A 257 -1.50 -18.83 -35.24
C ASN A 257 -0.83 -20.19 -34.92
N THR A 258 -0.19 -20.34 -33.75
CA THR A 258 0.29 -21.64 -33.27
C THR A 258 -0.80 -22.31 -32.43
N SER A 259 -0.96 -23.63 -32.52
CA SER A 259 -1.87 -24.37 -31.62
C SER A 259 -1.18 -24.82 -30.33
N GLY A 260 0.14 -25.02 -30.37
CA GLY A 260 1.00 -25.20 -29.20
C GLY A 260 1.65 -23.91 -28.74
N THR A 261 2.63 -24.00 -27.83
CA THR A 261 3.39 -22.86 -27.32
C THR A 261 4.23 -22.21 -28.44
N ALA A 262 4.06 -20.92 -28.68
CA ALA A 262 4.78 -20.21 -29.74
C ALA A 262 6.31 -20.28 -29.55
N ILE A 263 6.81 -20.02 -28.34
CA ILE A 263 8.22 -20.21 -28.00
C ILE A 263 8.31 -21.02 -26.69
N ILE A 264 9.01 -22.15 -26.74
CA ILE A 264 9.20 -23.03 -25.58
C ILE A 264 10.68 -23.39 -25.36
N GLY A 265 11.14 -23.34 -24.11
CA GLY A 265 12.47 -23.80 -23.71
C GLY A 265 12.47 -24.31 -22.27
N SER A 266 12.81 -25.59 -22.07
CA SER A 266 12.78 -26.23 -20.75
C SER A 266 14.07 -26.06 -19.93
N SER A 267 15.17 -25.68 -20.58
CA SER A 267 16.48 -25.50 -19.97
C SER A 267 17.26 -24.36 -20.63
N VAL A 268 16.69 -23.16 -20.62
CA VAL A 268 17.34 -22.00 -21.23
C VAL A 268 18.55 -21.55 -20.40
N GLY A 269 19.69 -21.35 -21.06
CA GLY A 269 20.88 -20.69 -20.51
C GLY A 269 20.85 -19.19 -20.80
N THR A 270 21.89 -18.66 -21.45
CA THR A 270 21.87 -17.30 -21.98
C THR A 270 20.90 -17.22 -23.17
N LEU A 271 19.82 -16.45 -23.06
CA LEU A 271 18.82 -16.33 -24.12
C LEU A 271 18.69 -14.87 -24.54
N ASN A 272 18.81 -14.59 -25.84
CA ASN A 272 18.57 -13.25 -26.38
C ASN A 272 17.40 -13.29 -27.37
N ILE A 273 16.36 -12.51 -27.13
CA ILE A 273 15.24 -12.34 -28.05
C ILE A 273 15.04 -10.85 -28.29
N SER A 274 15.02 -10.43 -29.55
CA SER A 274 14.83 -9.03 -29.95
C SER A 274 14.02 -8.94 -31.23
N SER A 275 13.22 -7.88 -31.43
CA SER A 275 12.49 -7.69 -32.70
C SER A 275 11.63 -8.90 -33.11
N VAL A 276 11.04 -9.60 -32.13
CA VAL A 276 10.09 -10.70 -32.33
C VAL A 276 8.72 -10.29 -31.81
N SER A 277 7.65 -10.56 -32.57
CA SER A 277 6.27 -10.40 -32.08
C SER A 277 5.54 -11.74 -32.09
N VAL A 278 4.62 -11.92 -31.15
CA VAL A 278 3.85 -13.16 -30.99
C VAL A 278 2.36 -12.85 -30.96
N ASN A 279 1.62 -13.46 -31.87
CA ASN A 279 0.16 -13.43 -31.92
C ASN A 279 -0.37 -14.84 -32.20
N THR A 280 -0.77 -15.56 -31.15
CA THR A 280 -1.06 -16.99 -31.26
C THR A 280 -2.37 -17.41 -30.58
N THR A 281 -2.93 -18.53 -31.05
CA THR A 281 -4.10 -19.19 -30.45
C THR A 281 -3.73 -20.15 -29.31
N GLY A 282 -2.49 -20.64 -29.27
CA GLY A 282 -1.95 -21.47 -28.20
C GLY A 282 -1.29 -20.64 -27.09
N ALA A 283 -0.41 -21.27 -26.31
CA ALA A 283 0.42 -20.55 -25.33
C ALA A 283 1.43 -19.62 -26.05
N GLY A 284 1.73 -18.49 -25.44
CA GLY A 284 2.65 -17.50 -26.02
C GLY A 284 4.12 -17.83 -25.76
N LEU A 285 4.50 -17.95 -24.49
CA LEU A 285 5.89 -18.08 -24.08
C LEU A 285 6.02 -19.00 -22.85
N ASP A 286 6.85 -20.04 -22.95
CA ASP A 286 7.16 -20.95 -21.85
C ASP A 286 8.68 -21.14 -21.72
N LEU A 287 9.27 -20.54 -20.69
CA LEU A 287 10.71 -20.53 -20.46
C LEU A 287 11.01 -21.02 -19.04
N THR A 288 11.81 -22.08 -18.97
CA THR A 288 12.40 -22.60 -17.73
C THR A 288 13.91 -22.57 -17.86
N GLY A 289 14.59 -21.96 -16.90
CA GLY A 289 16.04 -21.82 -16.97
C GLY A 289 16.82 -22.76 -16.06
N VAL A 290 18.12 -22.88 -16.34
CA VAL A 290 19.07 -23.77 -15.66
C VAL A 290 20.34 -23.01 -15.27
N SER A 291 21.00 -23.39 -14.16
CA SER A 291 22.35 -22.92 -13.80
C SER A 291 22.52 -21.38 -13.82
N THR A 292 21.65 -20.64 -13.12
CA THR A 292 21.61 -19.15 -13.11
C THR A 292 21.51 -18.54 -14.52
N PRO A 293 20.42 -18.81 -15.24
CA PRO A 293 20.24 -18.32 -16.62
C PRO A 293 20.19 -16.79 -16.65
N THR A 294 20.79 -16.17 -17.66
CA THR A 294 20.65 -14.72 -17.92
C THR A 294 19.93 -14.53 -19.24
N VAL A 295 18.69 -14.06 -19.18
CA VAL A 295 17.86 -13.83 -20.36
C VAL A 295 17.72 -12.34 -20.64
N ASN A 296 17.77 -11.96 -21.91
CA ASN A 296 17.44 -10.63 -22.42
C ASN A 296 16.35 -10.81 -23.48
N VAL A 297 15.10 -10.80 -23.04
CA VAL A 297 13.93 -11.01 -23.90
C VAL A 297 13.22 -9.68 -24.09
N THR A 298 13.14 -9.21 -25.33
CA THR A 298 12.34 -8.04 -25.71
C THR A 298 11.46 -8.41 -26.91
N LEU A 299 10.16 -8.54 -26.66
CA LEU A 299 9.15 -8.76 -27.71
C LEU A 299 8.54 -7.42 -28.12
N GLY A 300 8.21 -7.29 -29.41
CA GLY A 300 7.41 -6.15 -29.91
C GLY A 300 5.96 -6.19 -29.43
N GLY A 301 5.46 -7.37 -29.06
CA GLY A 301 4.16 -7.59 -28.46
C GLY A 301 3.84 -9.06 -28.30
N LEU A 302 2.97 -9.39 -27.35
CA LEU A 302 2.56 -10.74 -27.01
C LEU A 302 1.04 -10.82 -26.86
N THR A 303 0.41 -11.51 -27.81
CA THR A 303 -1.00 -11.90 -27.79
C THR A 303 -1.11 -13.42 -27.81
N SER A 304 -1.89 -13.97 -26.88
CA SER A 304 -2.12 -15.41 -26.74
C SER A 304 -3.56 -15.65 -26.28
N SER A 305 -4.27 -16.55 -26.95
CA SER A 305 -5.66 -16.88 -26.63
C SER A 305 -5.87 -18.36 -26.25
N GLY A 306 -4.86 -19.01 -25.66
CA GLY A 306 -4.97 -20.39 -25.24
C GLY A 306 -3.73 -20.95 -24.53
N GLY A 307 -3.68 -22.27 -24.39
CA GLY A 307 -2.65 -23.00 -23.65
C GLY A 307 -2.96 -23.16 -22.16
N SER A 308 -2.18 -23.99 -21.46
CA SER A 308 -2.30 -24.14 -20.00
C SER A 308 -1.90 -22.85 -19.27
N LYS A 309 -0.88 -22.17 -19.79
CA LYS A 309 -0.51 -20.82 -19.39
C LYS A 309 -0.24 -20.02 -20.66
N ASN A 310 -0.71 -18.77 -20.73
CA ASN A 310 -0.33 -17.91 -21.85
C ASN A 310 1.16 -17.57 -21.75
N VAL A 311 1.62 -17.30 -20.52
CA VAL A 311 3.03 -17.03 -20.19
C VAL A 311 3.46 -17.85 -18.99
N ASN A 312 4.57 -18.58 -19.12
CA ASN A 312 5.21 -19.32 -18.05
C ASN A 312 6.71 -19.00 -17.99
N LEU A 313 7.16 -18.41 -16.88
CA LEU A 313 8.55 -18.01 -16.65
C LEU A 313 9.05 -18.64 -15.35
N VAL A 314 10.07 -19.51 -15.43
CA VAL A 314 10.53 -20.31 -14.29
C VAL A 314 12.04 -20.21 -14.11
N GLY A 315 12.48 -19.73 -12.95
CA GLY A 315 13.89 -19.73 -12.53
C GLY A 315 14.81 -18.80 -13.33
N LEU A 316 14.26 -17.73 -13.94
CA LEU A 316 14.98 -16.85 -14.86
C LEU A 316 15.65 -15.66 -14.13
N ASN A 317 16.79 -15.19 -14.63
CA ASN A 317 17.39 -13.89 -14.27
C ASN A 317 17.60 -13.03 -15.51
N GLY A 318 17.83 -11.73 -15.34
CA GLY A 318 17.98 -10.77 -16.45
C GLY A 318 16.72 -9.95 -16.69
N THR A 319 16.41 -9.65 -17.95
CA THR A 319 15.31 -8.76 -18.34
C THR A 319 14.36 -9.44 -19.32
N ILE A 320 13.06 -9.27 -19.07
CA ILE A 320 11.98 -9.81 -19.90
C ILE A 320 10.93 -8.70 -20.11
N SER A 321 10.89 -8.14 -21.31
CA SER A 321 9.88 -7.19 -21.75
C SER A 321 9.03 -7.83 -22.84
N LEU A 322 7.75 -8.04 -22.54
CA LEU A 322 6.81 -8.76 -23.41
C LEU A 322 5.98 -7.82 -24.31
N GLY A 323 6.22 -6.52 -24.23
CA GLY A 323 5.49 -5.50 -25.00
C GLY A 323 4.01 -5.41 -24.64
N SER A 324 3.18 -4.97 -25.60
CA SER A 324 1.72 -4.90 -25.49
C SER A 324 1.03 -6.14 -26.07
N GLY A 325 -0.30 -6.23 -25.96
CA GLY A 325 -1.11 -7.31 -26.54
C GLY A 325 -2.25 -7.73 -25.63
N ALA A 326 -2.76 -8.94 -25.80
CA ALA A 326 -3.79 -9.52 -24.94
C ALA A 326 -3.55 -11.00 -24.62
N LEU A 327 -3.65 -11.38 -23.36
CA LEU A 327 -3.66 -12.76 -22.89
C LEU A 327 -5.08 -13.14 -22.49
N SER A 328 -5.59 -14.25 -23.04
CA SER A 328 -6.94 -14.74 -22.75
C SER A 328 -7.02 -16.26 -22.86
N ASN A 329 -8.12 -16.83 -22.34
CA ASN A 329 -8.52 -18.22 -22.54
C ASN A 329 -7.47 -19.29 -22.16
N ALA A 330 -6.52 -18.96 -21.28
CA ALA A 330 -5.67 -19.98 -20.69
C ALA A 330 -6.52 -20.98 -19.88
N SER A 331 -6.31 -22.27 -20.09
CA SER A 331 -7.01 -23.33 -19.35
C SER A 331 -6.48 -23.48 -17.92
N GLY A 332 -5.28 -22.93 -17.64
CA GLY A 332 -4.66 -22.85 -16.33
C GLY A 332 -4.40 -21.39 -15.92
N THR A 333 -3.33 -21.13 -15.17
CA THR A 333 -2.91 -19.77 -14.81
C THR A 333 -2.54 -18.97 -16.06
N ALA A 334 -3.08 -17.76 -16.27
CA ALA A 334 -2.76 -17.01 -17.50
C ALA A 334 -1.29 -16.57 -17.54
N PHE A 335 -0.79 -15.95 -16.47
CA PHE A 335 0.60 -15.47 -16.38
C PHE A 335 1.30 -16.02 -15.13
N ASN A 336 2.37 -16.78 -15.31
CA ASN A 336 3.15 -17.37 -14.23
C ASN A 336 4.61 -16.87 -14.24
N VAL A 337 5.08 -16.40 -13.08
CA VAL A 337 6.50 -16.17 -12.77
C VAL A 337 6.82 -16.95 -11.50
N SER A 338 7.79 -17.84 -11.55
CA SER A 338 8.18 -18.63 -10.38
C SER A 338 9.69 -18.79 -10.25
N GLY A 339 10.26 -18.47 -9.09
CA GLY A 339 11.71 -18.50 -8.87
C GLY A 339 12.47 -17.42 -9.63
N GLY A 340 13.80 -17.37 -9.43
CA GLY A 340 14.70 -16.44 -10.13
C GLY A 340 14.52 -14.96 -9.76
N GLY A 341 15.36 -14.10 -10.34
CA GLY A 341 15.41 -12.66 -10.08
C GLY A 341 15.24 -11.79 -11.32
N ALA A 342 14.59 -12.28 -12.37
CA ALA A 342 14.36 -11.52 -13.60
C ALA A 342 13.45 -10.31 -13.37
N SER A 343 13.74 -9.20 -14.06
CA SER A 343 12.81 -8.09 -14.17
C SER A 343 11.86 -8.31 -15.35
N VAL A 344 10.57 -8.45 -15.07
CA VAL A 344 9.51 -8.83 -16.02
C VAL A 344 8.53 -7.68 -16.19
N THR A 345 8.24 -7.31 -17.45
CA THR A 345 7.25 -6.29 -17.79
C THR A 345 6.29 -6.77 -18.86
N TYR A 346 5.00 -6.52 -18.66
CA TYR A 346 3.97 -6.72 -19.68
C TYR A 346 2.98 -5.55 -19.68
N ALA A 347 2.81 -4.93 -20.84
CA ALA A 347 1.92 -3.78 -21.02
C ALA A 347 0.55 -4.15 -21.60
N GLY A 348 0.35 -5.42 -21.99
CA GLY A 348 -0.92 -5.91 -22.50
C GLY A 348 -1.95 -6.24 -21.42
N THR A 349 -3.18 -6.52 -21.85
CA THR A 349 -4.28 -6.93 -20.96
C THR A 349 -4.22 -8.41 -20.64
N ILE A 350 -4.62 -8.81 -19.43
CA ILE A 350 -4.76 -10.22 -19.04
C ILE A 350 -6.21 -10.48 -18.69
N THR A 351 -6.85 -11.48 -19.30
CA THR A 351 -8.22 -11.90 -19.00
C THR A 351 -8.25 -13.39 -18.68
N GLN A 352 -8.63 -13.76 -17.46
CA GLN A 352 -8.73 -15.17 -17.03
C GLN A 352 -10.14 -15.48 -16.49
N ASN A 353 -10.90 -16.22 -17.28
CA ASN A 353 -12.31 -16.55 -16.98
C ASN A 353 -12.53 -18.06 -16.72
N THR A 354 -11.49 -18.87 -16.79
CA THR A 354 -11.54 -20.30 -16.44
C THR A 354 -11.69 -20.43 -14.93
N ALA A 355 -12.76 -21.09 -14.50
CA ALA A 355 -13.06 -21.28 -13.09
C ALA A 355 -11.92 -22.01 -12.35
N GLY A 356 -11.58 -21.51 -11.17
CA GLY A 356 -10.53 -22.07 -10.31
C GLY A 356 -9.10 -21.64 -10.65
N GLN A 357 -8.92 -20.86 -11.73
CA GLN A 357 -7.60 -20.45 -12.21
C GLN A 357 -7.21 -19.02 -11.84
N ARG A 358 -5.89 -18.78 -11.82
CA ARG A 358 -5.27 -17.48 -11.53
C ARG A 358 -5.08 -16.67 -12.80
N ALA A 359 -5.38 -15.37 -12.75
CA ALA A 359 -4.92 -14.44 -13.78
C ALA A 359 -3.38 -14.30 -13.70
N VAL A 360 -2.86 -14.11 -12.49
CA VAL A 360 -1.43 -13.93 -12.26
C VAL A 360 -0.95 -14.76 -11.07
N ASN A 361 0.17 -15.47 -11.26
CA ASN A 361 0.91 -16.13 -10.19
C ASN A 361 2.35 -15.64 -10.18
N ILE A 362 2.77 -15.02 -9.08
CA ILE A 362 4.16 -14.68 -8.79
C ILE A 362 4.56 -15.48 -7.55
N ASP A 363 5.55 -16.36 -7.68
CA ASP A 363 5.90 -17.30 -6.63
C ASP A 363 7.41 -17.41 -6.41
N SER A 364 7.86 -17.21 -5.17
CA SER A 364 9.22 -17.51 -4.72
C SER A 364 10.32 -16.83 -5.54
N THR A 365 10.07 -15.63 -6.09
CA THR A 365 11.07 -14.85 -6.82
C THR A 365 12.12 -14.31 -5.86
N THR A 366 13.40 -14.46 -6.18
CA THR A 366 14.54 -14.06 -5.33
C THR A 366 14.83 -12.56 -5.40
N GLY A 367 14.34 -11.87 -6.43
CA GLY A 367 14.51 -10.44 -6.67
C GLY A 367 13.80 -10.04 -7.96
N GLY A 368 14.24 -8.94 -8.60
CA GLY A 368 13.69 -8.48 -9.89
C GLY A 368 12.27 -7.93 -9.81
N SER A 369 11.95 -6.86 -10.54
CA SER A 369 10.59 -6.31 -10.51
C SER A 369 9.66 -7.05 -11.48
N VAL A 370 8.41 -7.29 -11.10
CA VAL A 370 7.36 -7.77 -12.01
C VAL A 370 6.28 -6.69 -12.15
N SER A 371 6.03 -6.21 -13.36
CA SER A 371 5.11 -5.10 -13.61
C SER A 371 4.11 -5.38 -14.72
N PHE A 372 2.85 -5.08 -14.43
CA PHE A 372 1.72 -5.18 -15.35
C PHE A 372 1.11 -3.79 -15.57
N ALA A 373 1.35 -3.21 -16.75
CA ALA A 373 0.83 -1.88 -17.08
C ALA A 373 -0.58 -1.92 -17.70
N GLY A 374 -0.99 -3.06 -18.27
CA GLY A 374 -2.36 -3.28 -18.74
C GLY A 374 -3.28 -3.78 -17.63
N THR A 375 -4.60 -3.74 -17.89
CA THR A 375 -5.61 -4.24 -16.95
C THR A 375 -5.55 -5.76 -16.81
N VAL A 376 -5.59 -6.24 -15.57
CA VAL A 376 -5.76 -7.66 -15.25
C VAL A 376 -7.21 -7.90 -14.82
N THR A 377 -7.90 -8.79 -15.54
CA THR A 377 -9.32 -9.10 -15.35
C THR A 377 -9.51 -10.58 -15.05
N SER A 378 -10.37 -10.89 -14.07
CA SER A 378 -10.87 -12.25 -13.85
C SER A 378 -12.32 -12.22 -13.37
N SER A 379 -13.23 -12.91 -14.07
CA SER A 379 -14.68 -12.74 -13.84
C SER A 379 -15.34 -13.82 -12.98
N SER A 380 -14.76 -15.00 -12.81
CA SER A 380 -15.36 -16.10 -12.05
C SER A 380 -14.31 -17.08 -11.55
N ILE A 381 -13.93 -16.95 -10.28
CA ILE A 381 -13.01 -17.89 -9.62
C ILE A 381 -13.83 -18.62 -8.56
N ALA A 382 -13.99 -19.92 -8.75
CA ALA A 382 -14.69 -20.81 -7.84
C ALA A 382 -13.70 -21.84 -7.27
N GLY A 383 -13.81 -22.15 -5.97
CA GLY A 383 -12.91 -23.09 -5.28
C GLY A 383 -12.39 -22.59 -3.93
N GLY A 384 -11.58 -23.40 -3.25
CA GLY A 384 -10.96 -23.09 -1.94
C GLY A 384 -9.78 -22.11 -2.02
N VAL A 385 -9.07 -21.91 -0.90
CA VAL A 385 -8.02 -20.87 -0.71
C VAL A 385 -6.85 -20.89 -1.70
N THR A 386 -6.63 -21.99 -2.43
CA THR A 386 -5.59 -22.08 -3.47
C THR A 386 -6.02 -21.49 -4.82
N SER A 387 -7.34 -21.27 -5.00
CA SER A 387 -7.98 -20.75 -6.22
C SER A 387 -8.10 -19.23 -6.14
N THR A 388 -7.02 -18.49 -6.34
CA THR A 388 -7.01 -17.02 -6.18
C THR A 388 -6.95 -16.31 -7.52
N GLY A 389 -7.34 -15.04 -7.59
CA GLY A 389 -7.24 -14.27 -8.84
C GLY A 389 -5.80 -13.87 -9.14
N VAL A 390 -5.20 -13.22 -8.16
CA VAL A 390 -3.79 -12.84 -8.15
C VAL A 390 -3.13 -13.47 -6.94
N ASN A 391 -2.13 -14.31 -7.17
CA ASN A 391 -1.28 -14.86 -6.11
C ASN A 391 0.10 -14.22 -6.15
N ILE A 392 0.54 -13.68 -5.01
CA ILE A 392 1.89 -13.16 -4.81
C ILE A 392 2.48 -13.84 -3.57
N ASN A 393 3.27 -14.87 -3.78
CA ASN A 393 3.84 -15.69 -2.72
C ASN A 393 5.37 -15.54 -2.69
N ASN A 394 5.94 -15.15 -1.55
CA ASN A 394 7.38 -14.98 -1.32
C ASN A 394 8.11 -14.21 -2.44
N ALA A 395 7.46 -13.19 -2.99
CA ALA A 395 8.07 -12.33 -4.00
C ALA A 395 8.99 -11.29 -3.34
N ASN A 396 10.30 -11.45 -3.48
CA ASN A 396 11.28 -10.54 -2.86
C ASN A 396 11.58 -9.28 -3.69
N GLY A 397 11.21 -9.27 -4.97
CA GLY A 397 11.19 -8.06 -5.79
C GLY A 397 9.85 -7.34 -5.77
N ASN A 398 9.83 -6.11 -6.33
CA ASN A 398 8.61 -5.31 -6.42
C ASN A 398 7.61 -5.95 -7.39
N VAL A 399 6.34 -6.03 -7.02
CA VAL A 399 5.25 -6.46 -7.88
C VAL A 399 4.29 -5.28 -8.04
N SER A 400 3.97 -4.90 -9.28
CA SER A 400 3.13 -3.74 -9.57
C SER A 400 2.06 -4.02 -10.63
N PHE A 401 0.87 -3.51 -10.38
CA PHE A 401 -0.28 -3.54 -11.29
C PHE A 401 -0.77 -2.12 -11.51
N SER A 402 -1.17 -1.78 -12.74
CA SER A 402 -1.90 -0.53 -13.00
C SER A 402 -3.37 -0.65 -12.57
N THR A 403 -4.03 -1.75 -12.93
CA THR A 403 -5.45 -1.97 -12.62
C THR A 403 -5.76 -3.45 -12.44
N LEU A 404 -6.52 -3.78 -11.37
CA LEU A 404 -7.05 -5.10 -11.08
C LEU A 404 -8.59 -5.09 -11.06
N ASN A 405 -9.21 -5.84 -11.96
CA ASN A 405 -10.66 -6.05 -12.03
C ASN A 405 -11.00 -7.51 -11.74
N ILE A 406 -11.33 -7.84 -10.51
CA ILE A 406 -11.58 -9.23 -10.07
C ILE A 406 -13.04 -9.38 -9.61
N GLY A 407 -13.84 -10.09 -10.39
CA GLY A 407 -15.28 -10.17 -10.22
C GLY A 407 -16.00 -8.88 -10.60
N THR A 408 -17.33 -8.94 -10.56
CA THR A 408 -18.23 -7.80 -10.72
C THR A 408 -19.37 -7.91 -9.71
N SER A 409 -20.18 -6.87 -9.54
CA SER A 409 -21.37 -6.93 -8.69
C SER A 409 -22.37 -8.02 -9.13
N GLY A 410 -22.45 -8.30 -10.44
CA GLY A 410 -23.32 -9.34 -11.01
C GLY A 410 -22.71 -10.75 -11.01
N THR A 411 -21.39 -10.85 -11.16
CA THR A 411 -20.65 -12.12 -11.19
C THR A 411 -19.48 -12.05 -10.22
N ARG A 412 -19.73 -12.46 -8.97
CA ARG A 412 -18.77 -12.36 -7.87
C ARG A 412 -17.87 -13.58 -7.81
N THR A 413 -16.61 -13.37 -7.47
CA THR A 413 -15.62 -14.43 -7.24
C THR A 413 -15.91 -15.14 -5.91
N THR A 414 -15.94 -16.47 -5.84
CA THR A 414 -16.23 -17.18 -4.57
C THR A 414 -14.99 -17.55 -3.73
N ALA A 415 -13.81 -17.28 -4.28
CA ALA A 415 -12.52 -17.50 -3.66
C ALA A 415 -11.79 -16.16 -3.45
N GLN A 416 -10.64 -16.19 -2.77
CA GLN A 416 -9.91 -14.97 -2.43
C GLN A 416 -9.37 -14.29 -3.70
N ALA A 417 -9.67 -13.01 -3.89
CA ALA A 417 -9.33 -12.31 -5.14
C ALA A 417 -7.83 -12.01 -5.24
N VAL A 418 -7.22 -11.49 -4.17
CA VAL A 418 -5.78 -11.21 -4.10
C VAL A 418 -5.19 -11.85 -2.85
N THR A 419 -4.10 -12.60 -3.03
CA THR A 419 -3.34 -13.24 -1.95
C THR A 419 -1.90 -12.73 -1.96
N VAL A 420 -1.45 -12.21 -0.82
CA VAL A 420 -0.05 -11.81 -0.59
C VAL A 420 0.52 -12.58 0.59
N THR A 421 1.41 -13.54 0.33
CA THR A 421 2.05 -14.34 1.38
C THR A 421 3.54 -14.05 1.39
N GLY A 422 4.09 -13.56 2.50
CA GLY A 422 5.54 -13.33 2.63
C GLY A 422 6.12 -12.27 1.69
N GLY A 423 7.44 -12.34 1.49
CA GLY A 423 8.21 -11.51 0.57
C GLY A 423 8.51 -10.09 1.06
N SER A 424 9.66 -9.56 0.64
CA SER A 424 10.18 -8.24 1.05
C SER A 424 9.91 -7.09 0.07
N GLY A 425 9.63 -7.38 -1.20
CA GLY A 425 9.40 -6.33 -2.20
C GLY A 425 8.06 -5.61 -2.02
N THR A 426 7.93 -4.40 -2.56
CA THR A 426 6.64 -3.67 -2.53
C THR A 426 5.59 -4.35 -3.41
N LYS A 427 4.34 -4.39 -2.95
CA LYS A 427 3.17 -4.96 -3.62
C LYS A 427 2.20 -3.83 -3.95
N SER A 428 2.32 -3.28 -5.15
CA SER A 428 1.45 -2.19 -5.63
C SER A 428 0.33 -2.77 -6.47
N LEU A 429 -0.88 -2.78 -5.93
CA LEU A 429 -2.06 -3.35 -6.58
C LEU A 429 -2.76 -2.36 -7.52
N GLY A 430 -2.28 -1.10 -7.59
CA GLY A 430 -2.82 -0.07 -8.46
C GLY A 430 -4.26 0.34 -8.11
N VAL A 431 -5.06 0.59 -9.14
CA VAL A 431 -6.51 0.81 -9.00
C VAL A 431 -7.23 -0.54 -8.92
N VAL A 432 -8.07 -0.74 -7.91
CA VAL A 432 -8.76 -2.02 -7.69
C VAL A 432 -10.28 -1.94 -7.87
N SER A 433 -10.86 -2.96 -8.48
CA SER A 433 -12.30 -3.21 -8.54
C SER A 433 -12.53 -4.69 -8.24
N ILE A 434 -12.81 -5.01 -6.98
CA ILE A 434 -12.84 -6.38 -6.47
C ILE A 434 -14.23 -6.69 -5.89
N PHE A 435 -14.85 -7.78 -6.37
CA PHE A 435 -16.16 -8.26 -5.92
C PHE A 435 -16.12 -9.76 -5.63
N THR A 436 -16.25 -10.12 -4.34
CA THR A 436 -16.12 -11.50 -3.87
C THR A 436 -17.34 -11.97 -3.06
N SER A 437 -17.57 -13.28 -2.96
CA SER A 437 -18.69 -13.87 -2.22
C SER A 437 -18.31 -15.21 -1.57
N GLY A 438 -19.10 -15.69 -0.61
CA GLY A 438 -18.84 -16.95 0.10
C GLY A 438 -17.75 -16.85 1.17
N ALA A 439 -17.65 -17.89 2.00
CA ALA A 439 -16.80 -17.90 3.21
C ALA A 439 -15.29 -17.79 2.92
N SER A 440 -14.85 -18.21 1.74
CA SER A 440 -13.45 -18.08 1.30
C SER A 440 -13.21 -16.86 0.40
N GLY A 441 -14.26 -16.09 0.08
CA GLY A 441 -14.23 -14.95 -0.84
C GLY A 441 -13.67 -13.68 -0.20
N VAL A 442 -12.46 -13.73 0.34
CA VAL A 442 -11.79 -12.52 0.84
C VAL A 442 -11.39 -11.63 -0.33
N GLY A 443 -11.60 -10.32 -0.23
CA GLY A 443 -11.18 -9.37 -1.28
C GLY A 443 -9.66 -9.31 -1.41
N ILE A 444 -8.99 -8.68 -0.45
CA ILE A 444 -7.52 -8.62 -0.38
C ILE A 444 -7.05 -9.28 0.92
N GLY A 445 -6.29 -10.37 0.77
CA GLY A 445 -5.71 -11.12 1.86
C GLY A 445 -4.19 -11.02 1.89
N SER A 446 -3.60 -10.87 3.07
CA SER A 446 -2.16 -10.99 3.25
C SER A 446 -1.77 -11.68 4.54
N THR A 447 -0.70 -12.48 4.47
CA THR A 447 -0.04 -13.10 5.62
C THR A 447 1.47 -12.91 5.56
N SER A 448 2.04 -12.41 6.66
CA SER A 448 3.49 -12.38 6.91
C SER A 448 4.33 -11.62 5.87
N SER A 449 3.78 -10.63 5.16
CA SER A 449 4.56 -9.82 4.21
C SER A 449 5.37 -8.73 4.94
N THR A 450 6.66 -8.59 4.62
CA THR A 450 7.49 -7.49 5.12
C THR A 450 7.57 -6.33 4.14
N GLY A 451 7.24 -6.58 2.87
CA GLY A 451 7.10 -5.55 1.85
C GLY A 451 5.83 -4.73 2.02
N ALA A 452 5.85 -3.48 1.55
CA ALA A 452 4.70 -2.59 1.63
C ALA A 452 3.55 -3.08 0.72
N ILE A 453 2.31 -3.02 1.19
CA ILE A 453 1.11 -3.29 0.39
C ILE A 453 0.40 -1.96 0.10
N SER A 454 0.13 -1.69 -1.17
CA SER A 454 -0.45 -0.41 -1.59
C SER A 454 -1.53 -0.55 -2.66
N THR A 455 -2.49 0.36 -2.62
CA THR A 455 -3.52 0.60 -3.65
C THR A 455 -3.58 2.10 -3.89
N THR A 456 -3.86 2.51 -5.12
CA THR A 456 -3.96 3.93 -5.49
C THR A 456 -5.38 4.47 -5.29
N SER A 457 -6.39 3.64 -5.57
CA SER A 457 -7.81 3.91 -5.37
C SER A 457 -8.60 2.62 -5.58
N GLY A 458 -9.91 2.62 -5.32
CA GLY A 458 -10.78 1.54 -5.80
C GLY A 458 -11.82 1.05 -4.82
N THR A 459 -12.55 0.02 -5.28
CA THR A 459 -13.62 -0.65 -4.53
C THR A 459 -13.22 -2.07 -4.18
N VAL A 460 -13.44 -2.46 -2.93
CA VAL A 460 -13.40 -3.87 -2.49
C VAL A 460 -14.73 -4.19 -1.82
N ASP A 461 -15.49 -5.10 -2.40
CA ASP A 461 -16.83 -5.47 -1.97
C ASP A 461 -16.86 -6.99 -1.76
N ALA A 462 -17.16 -7.45 -0.54
CA ALA A 462 -17.18 -8.86 -0.16
C ALA A 462 -18.51 -9.24 0.49
N SER A 463 -18.97 -10.47 0.27
CA SER A 463 -20.18 -11.02 0.88
C SER A 463 -19.89 -12.40 1.47
N GLY A 464 -20.10 -12.60 2.77
CA GLY A 464 -19.83 -13.85 3.49
C GLY A 464 -18.40 -14.00 4.01
N ALA A 465 -17.52 -13.03 3.75
CA ALA A 465 -16.14 -12.99 4.20
C ALA A 465 -15.64 -11.54 4.32
N ALA A 466 -14.42 -11.36 4.86
CA ALA A 466 -13.78 -10.06 4.97
C ALA A 466 -13.46 -9.45 3.59
N ALA A 467 -13.70 -8.16 3.44
CA ALA A 467 -13.22 -7.41 2.27
C ALA A 467 -11.69 -7.27 2.32
N ILE A 468 -11.17 -6.97 3.51
CA ILE A 468 -9.74 -6.77 3.76
C ILE A 468 -9.32 -7.64 4.94
N ASN A 469 -8.28 -8.46 4.75
CA ASN A 469 -7.69 -9.28 5.80
C ASN A 469 -6.15 -9.25 5.70
N ILE A 470 -5.51 -8.38 6.47
CA ILE A 470 -4.05 -8.20 6.45
C ILE A 470 -3.47 -8.61 7.80
N VAL A 471 -2.63 -9.63 7.77
CA VAL A 471 -1.92 -10.16 8.94
C VAL A 471 -0.42 -9.99 8.72
N GLY A 472 0.19 -9.03 9.39
CA GLY A 472 1.64 -8.82 9.38
C GLY A 472 2.40 -9.84 10.22
N VAL A 473 3.73 -9.90 10.01
CA VAL A 473 4.61 -10.95 10.56
C VAL A 473 4.56 -10.99 12.08
N SER A 474 4.81 -9.86 12.73
CA SER A 474 4.84 -9.76 14.20
C SER A 474 4.74 -8.31 14.65
N ALA A 475 4.60 -8.09 15.95
CA ALA A 475 4.57 -6.74 16.49
C ALA A 475 5.86 -5.93 16.24
N ALA A 476 7.00 -6.61 16.12
CA ALA A 476 8.32 -6.02 15.84
C ALA A 476 8.61 -5.87 14.34
N SER A 477 7.92 -6.62 13.48
CA SER A 477 8.09 -6.59 12.02
C SER A 477 6.71 -6.48 11.36
N LYS A 478 6.20 -5.24 11.36
CA LYS A 478 4.87 -4.93 10.82
C LYS A 478 4.87 -4.88 9.30
N THR A 479 3.74 -5.22 8.67
CA THR A 479 3.53 -5.00 7.24
C THR A 479 3.23 -3.52 6.99
N PRO A 480 4.04 -2.79 6.19
CA PRO A 480 3.75 -1.41 5.87
C PRO A 480 2.58 -1.29 4.90
N LEU A 481 1.64 -0.38 5.18
CA LEU A 481 0.49 -0.11 4.34
C LEU A 481 0.53 1.30 3.74
N ASN A 482 0.13 1.37 2.47
CA ASN A 482 -0.29 2.59 1.77
C ASN A 482 -1.50 2.23 0.89
N MET A 483 -2.57 1.77 1.54
CA MET A 483 -3.80 1.35 0.86
C MET A 483 -4.77 2.53 0.82
N GLN A 484 -4.91 3.14 -0.35
CA GLN A 484 -5.88 4.19 -0.63
C GLN A 484 -7.09 3.57 -1.34
N LEU A 485 -8.24 3.51 -0.69
CA LEU A 485 -9.47 2.93 -1.23
C LEU A 485 -10.60 3.97 -1.18
N THR A 486 -11.49 3.93 -2.16
CA THR A 486 -12.67 4.81 -2.20
C THR A 486 -13.88 4.16 -1.56
N LYS A 487 -13.96 2.82 -1.59
CA LYS A 487 -15.07 2.05 -1.01
C LYS A 487 -14.62 0.69 -0.50
N VAL A 488 -14.99 0.34 0.72
CA VAL A 488 -14.83 -1.01 1.28
C VAL A 488 -16.18 -1.47 1.83
N SER A 489 -16.69 -2.59 1.34
CA SER A 489 -17.97 -3.15 1.79
C SER A 489 -17.83 -4.63 2.11
N ALA A 490 -18.44 -5.05 3.21
CA ALA A 490 -18.43 -6.43 3.68
C ALA A 490 -19.79 -6.76 4.30
N ASN A 491 -20.41 -7.87 3.88
CA ASN A 491 -21.68 -8.34 4.43
C ASN A 491 -21.56 -9.80 4.88
N GLY A 492 -21.43 -10.05 6.17
CA GLY A 492 -21.20 -11.40 6.72
C GLY A 492 -19.73 -11.75 6.95
N GLY A 493 -19.49 -12.97 7.45
CA GLY A 493 -18.16 -13.48 7.78
C GLY A 493 -17.71 -13.13 9.20
N SER A 494 -16.47 -13.51 9.54
CA SER A 494 -15.90 -13.26 10.88
C SER A 494 -15.66 -11.78 11.16
N ASN A 495 -15.19 -11.02 10.16
CA ASN A 495 -14.94 -9.59 10.23
C ASN A 495 -15.13 -9.00 8.83
N GLY A 496 -15.44 -7.71 8.73
CA GLY A 496 -15.45 -7.00 7.45
C GLY A 496 -14.07 -6.50 7.05
N ILE A 497 -13.34 -5.92 8.00
CA ILE A 497 -11.95 -5.48 7.87
C ILE A 497 -11.15 -6.05 9.04
N PHE A 498 -10.05 -6.73 8.75
CA PHE A 498 -9.14 -7.28 9.74
C PHE A 498 -7.71 -6.79 9.46
N LEU A 499 -7.12 -6.04 10.40
CA LEU A 499 -5.75 -5.53 10.31
C LEU A 499 -4.98 -5.93 11.56
N GLN A 500 -3.90 -6.68 11.39
CA GLN A 500 -3.02 -7.10 12.48
C GLN A 500 -1.55 -6.81 12.14
N ASN A 501 -0.81 -6.22 13.08
CA ASN A 501 0.62 -5.93 12.94
C ASN A 501 0.93 -5.12 11.67
N THR A 502 0.24 -4.00 11.48
CA THR A 502 0.40 -3.13 10.31
C THR A 502 1.01 -1.78 10.70
N SER A 503 1.88 -1.24 9.85
CA SER A 503 2.46 0.11 9.98
C SER A 503 2.06 0.99 8.81
N SER A 504 2.31 2.30 8.88
CA SER A 504 2.10 3.21 7.77
C SER A 504 3.40 3.53 7.02
N THR A 505 3.30 3.70 5.70
CA THR A 505 4.40 4.17 4.84
C THR A 505 3.85 5.09 3.75
N GLY A 506 4.63 6.08 3.31
CA GLY A 506 4.19 7.10 2.35
C GLY A 506 3.33 8.21 2.97
N SER A 507 2.78 9.10 2.13
CA SER A 507 1.92 10.21 2.53
C SER A 507 0.77 10.42 1.53
N PRO A 508 -0.51 10.28 1.94
CA PRO A 508 -0.94 9.72 3.23
C PRO A 508 -0.55 8.24 3.32
N GLY A 509 -0.01 7.80 4.46
CA GLY A 509 0.31 6.39 4.71
C GLY A 509 -0.78 5.66 5.50
N GLY A 510 -0.74 4.33 5.54
CA GLY A 510 -1.66 3.50 6.33
C GLY A 510 -2.80 2.87 5.51
N PHE A 511 -3.92 2.61 6.16
CA PHE A 511 -5.14 2.09 5.55
C PHE A 511 -6.21 3.19 5.52
N VAL A 512 -6.59 3.63 4.33
CA VAL A 512 -7.46 4.79 4.13
C VAL A 512 -8.66 4.42 3.27
N VAL A 513 -9.85 4.73 3.78
CA VAL A 513 -11.11 4.71 3.04
C VAL A 513 -11.66 6.14 3.02
N THR A 514 -11.72 6.76 1.85
CA THR A 514 -12.05 8.20 1.75
C THR A 514 -13.54 8.49 1.58
N GLY A 515 -14.31 7.63 0.91
CA GLY A 515 -15.65 8.00 0.43
C GLY A 515 -15.62 9.26 -0.46
N ASN A 516 -16.78 9.78 -0.86
CA ASN A 516 -16.88 11.08 -1.55
C ASN A 516 -16.67 12.26 -0.55
N SER A 517 -16.72 13.51 -1.03
CA SER A 517 -16.51 14.72 -0.19
C SER A 517 -17.79 15.49 0.19
N SER A 518 -18.94 15.26 -0.44
CA SER A 518 -20.25 15.89 -0.12
C SER A 518 -21.22 15.01 0.70
N GLY A 519 -21.84 15.57 1.75
CA GLY A 519 -22.90 14.92 2.56
C GLY A 519 -22.45 14.42 3.95
N GLN A 520 -23.33 13.75 4.68
CA GLN A 520 -22.98 13.06 5.93
C GLN A 520 -23.52 11.64 5.78
N CYS A 521 -22.72 10.61 6.02
CA CYS A 521 -23.23 9.24 5.98
C CYS A 521 -24.33 9.13 7.02
N GLY A 522 -25.56 8.93 6.54
CA GLY A 522 -26.76 9.00 7.38
C GLY A 522 -27.43 10.36 7.52
N GLY A 523 -27.20 11.31 6.61
CA GLY A 523 -27.85 12.61 6.57
C GLY A 523 -27.39 13.60 7.66
N VAL A 524 -27.80 14.87 7.53
CA VAL A 524 -27.60 15.89 8.56
C VAL A 524 -28.58 15.69 9.70
N ALA A 525 -28.07 15.61 10.93
CA ALA A 525 -28.92 15.64 12.12
C ALA A 525 -29.70 16.96 12.17
N ASN A 526 -31.03 16.89 12.14
CA ASN A 526 -31.90 18.05 12.33
C ASN A 526 -31.66 18.65 13.74
N PRO A 527 -31.32 19.95 13.88
CA PRO A 527 -31.22 20.61 15.18
C PRO A 527 -32.54 20.60 15.99
N ALA A 528 -33.67 20.25 15.38
CA ALA A 528 -35.02 20.35 15.95
C ALA A 528 -35.77 19.01 16.15
N GLY A 529 -35.07 17.89 16.38
CA GLY A 529 -35.66 16.74 17.09
C GLY A 529 -36.64 15.83 16.33
N SER A 530 -36.72 15.88 14.99
CA SER A 530 -37.32 14.79 14.21
C SER A 530 -36.22 14.01 13.50
N PRO A 531 -36.08 12.68 13.72
CA PRO A 531 -35.07 11.87 13.04
C PRO A 531 -35.45 11.73 11.56
N THR A 532 -34.75 12.42 10.67
CA THR A 532 -34.67 11.97 9.27
C THR A 532 -33.82 10.70 9.27
N ALA A 533 -34.41 9.57 8.87
CA ALA A 533 -33.70 8.31 8.81
C ALA A 533 -32.41 8.47 7.99
N PRO A 534 -31.29 7.88 8.44
CA PRO A 534 -30.02 8.04 7.76
C PRO A 534 -30.08 7.53 6.32
N ASP A 535 -29.86 8.41 5.33
CA ASP A 535 -29.83 8.00 3.92
C ASP A 535 -28.62 7.09 3.69
N ALA A 536 -28.90 5.81 3.38
CA ALA A 536 -27.88 4.81 3.11
C ALA A 536 -27.08 5.13 1.83
N ASN A 537 -27.59 5.99 0.94
CA ASN A 537 -26.91 6.39 -0.30
C ASN A 537 -25.72 7.32 -0.05
N ASP A 538 -25.66 7.99 1.10
CA ASP A 538 -24.57 8.93 1.44
C ASP A 538 -23.32 8.24 1.99
N CYS A 539 -23.41 6.96 2.36
CA CYS A 539 -22.32 6.17 2.93
C CYS A 539 -21.40 5.58 1.85
N THR A 540 -20.82 6.46 1.04
CA THR A 540 -20.06 6.10 -0.16
C THR A 540 -18.71 5.42 0.11
N GLY A 541 -18.17 5.57 1.34
CA GLY A 541 -17.01 4.80 1.82
C GLY A 541 -17.30 3.30 1.95
N GLY A 542 -18.57 2.91 1.90
CA GLY A 542 -19.03 1.52 1.88
C GLY A 542 -19.70 1.11 3.18
N VAL A 543 -20.19 -0.14 3.20
CA VAL A 543 -20.98 -0.69 4.30
C VAL A 543 -20.33 -1.95 4.85
N ILE A 544 -20.04 -1.95 6.14
CA ILE A 544 -19.53 -3.10 6.90
C ILE A 544 -20.66 -3.60 7.78
N GLN A 545 -21.10 -4.84 7.57
CA GLN A 545 -22.30 -5.34 8.23
C GLN A 545 -22.37 -6.85 8.44
N ASN A 546 -23.25 -7.27 9.34
CA ASN A 546 -23.69 -8.64 9.59
C ASN A 546 -22.57 -9.63 9.98
N THR A 547 -21.52 -9.18 10.66
CA THR A 547 -20.42 -10.08 11.07
C THR A 547 -20.82 -10.97 12.24
N THR A 548 -20.29 -12.19 12.26
CA THR A 548 -20.62 -13.20 13.26
C THR A 548 -19.37 -13.75 13.96
N GLY A 549 -19.44 -13.91 15.28
CA GLY A 549 -18.44 -14.50 16.17
C GLY A 549 -18.99 -14.67 17.58
N ALA A 550 -18.21 -15.35 18.43
CA ALA A 550 -18.53 -15.47 19.85
C ALA A 550 -18.04 -14.22 20.61
N ASP A 551 -18.71 -13.88 21.71
CA ASP A 551 -18.33 -12.80 22.61
C ASP A 551 -16.85 -12.91 23.01
N GLY A 552 -16.15 -11.77 22.99
CA GLY A 552 -14.71 -11.70 23.31
C GLY A 552 -13.76 -12.31 22.27
N ALA A 553 -14.27 -12.94 21.21
CA ALA A 553 -13.44 -13.43 20.12
C ALA A 553 -13.00 -12.29 19.18
N THR A 554 -11.98 -12.57 18.37
CA THR A 554 -11.56 -11.66 17.28
C THR A 554 -12.62 -11.59 16.18
N ALA A 555 -13.27 -12.73 15.89
CA ALA A 555 -14.44 -12.81 15.03
C ALA A 555 -15.67 -12.18 15.73
N GLY A 556 -16.59 -11.64 14.94
CA GLY A 556 -17.82 -10.98 15.43
C GLY A 556 -17.74 -9.47 15.36
N ASN A 557 -16.54 -8.89 15.35
CA ASN A 557 -16.34 -7.45 15.21
C ASN A 557 -16.45 -7.02 13.73
N GLY A 558 -17.11 -5.88 13.46
CA GLY A 558 -17.18 -5.32 12.11
C GLY A 558 -15.81 -5.00 11.54
N ILE A 559 -15.02 -4.23 12.29
CA ILE A 559 -13.62 -3.92 12.01
C ILE A 559 -12.78 -4.33 13.22
N TYR A 560 -11.77 -5.16 12.98
CA TYR A 560 -10.82 -5.59 14.00
C TYR A 560 -9.43 -5.03 13.72
N LEU A 561 -8.89 -4.27 14.67
CA LEU A 561 -7.58 -3.63 14.58
C LEU A 561 -6.69 -4.15 15.73
N ASN A 562 -5.57 -4.79 15.42
CA ASN A 562 -4.62 -5.25 16.42
C ASN A 562 -3.21 -4.77 16.06
N ASN A 563 -2.65 -3.89 16.87
CA ASN A 563 -1.32 -3.33 16.65
C ASN A 563 -1.18 -2.62 15.28
N ALA A 564 -2.29 -2.02 14.83
CA ALA A 564 -2.41 -1.32 13.54
C ALA A 564 -2.09 0.18 13.67
N GLN A 565 -1.55 0.79 12.60
CA GLN A 565 -1.19 2.20 12.61
C GLN A 565 -1.83 2.99 11.46
N SER A 566 -2.22 4.24 11.76
CA SER A 566 -2.75 5.22 10.79
C SER A 566 -3.93 4.69 9.97
N VAL A 567 -5.00 4.32 10.65
CA VAL A 567 -6.26 3.91 10.00
C VAL A 567 -7.16 5.13 9.83
N SER A 568 -7.69 5.36 8.62
CA SER A 568 -8.60 6.47 8.33
C SER A 568 -9.86 5.96 7.61
N LEU A 569 -11.04 6.24 8.16
CA LEU A 569 -12.33 5.79 7.65
C LEU A 569 -13.27 6.98 7.50
N THR A 570 -13.62 7.32 6.27
CA THR A 570 -14.52 8.43 5.96
C THR A 570 -15.76 7.93 5.22
N ARG A 571 -16.95 8.34 5.70
CA ARG A 571 -18.25 7.95 5.15
C ARG A 571 -18.48 6.44 5.05
N VAL A 572 -18.05 5.72 6.07
CA VAL A 572 -18.31 4.28 6.20
C VAL A 572 -19.53 4.07 7.07
N LYS A 573 -20.42 3.17 6.66
CA LYS A 573 -21.51 2.66 7.49
C LYS A 573 -21.07 1.36 8.16
N ILE A 574 -21.26 1.28 9.47
CA ILE A 574 -20.91 0.13 10.31
C ILE A 574 -22.19 -0.29 11.02
N ASN A 575 -22.72 -1.48 10.70
CA ASN A 575 -23.99 -1.90 11.29
C ASN A 575 -24.17 -3.40 11.43
N ASP A 576 -24.79 -3.79 12.54
CA ASP A 576 -25.22 -5.17 12.80
C ASP A 576 -24.05 -6.16 12.93
N HIS A 577 -23.32 -6.08 14.03
CA HIS A 577 -22.19 -6.93 14.40
C HIS A 577 -22.50 -7.69 15.71
N GLN A 578 -22.19 -8.99 15.76
CA GLN A 578 -22.40 -9.77 16.99
C GLN A 578 -21.60 -9.23 18.17
N ASN A 579 -20.37 -8.77 17.93
CA ASN A 579 -19.52 -8.11 18.92
C ASN A 579 -19.47 -6.60 18.57
N ASN A 580 -18.31 -5.94 18.72
CA ASN A 580 -18.19 -4.49 18.49
C ASN A 580 -18.38 -4.07 17.02
N GLY A 581 -18.78 -2.82 16.80
CA GLY A 581 -18.70 -2.21 15.46
C GLY A 581 -17.25 -2.11 15.00
N ILE A 582 -16.41 -1.46 15.82
CA ILE A 582 -14.95 -1.46 15.71
C ILE A 582 -14.36 -1.87 17.05
N TYR A 583 -13.49 -2.88 17.04
CA TYR A 583 -12.63 -3.21 18.17
C TYR A 583 -11.17 -2.99 17.80
N GLY A 584 -10.46 -2.20 18.60
CA GLY A 584 -9.04 -1.92 18.43
C GLY A 584 -8.24 -2.27 19.68
N THR A 585 -7.08 -2.89 19.52
CA THR A 585 -6.09 -3.07 20.60
C THR A 585 -4.69 -2.70 20.09
N GLY A 586 -3.93 -1.91 20.85
CA GLY A 586 -2.59 -1.47 20.44
C GLY A 586 -2.58 -0.56 19.20
N VAL A 587 -3.68 0.13 18.91
CA VAL A 587 -3.81 1.00 17.74
C VAL A 587 -2.98 2.27 17.93
N THR A 588 -2.28 2.74 16.89
CA THR A 588 -1.59 4.04 16.91
C THR A 588 -2.06 4.91 15.75
N GLY A 589 -2.86 5.93 16.04
CA GLY A 589 -3.45 6.77 15.00
C GLY A 589 -4.71 6.16 14.38
N LEU A 590 -5.86 6.76 14.66
CA LEU A 590 -7.15 6.38 14.08
C LEU A 590 -7.95 7.65 13.77
N THR A 591 -8.53 7.74 12.57
CA THR A 591 -9.44 8.83 12.22
C THR A 591 -10.71 8.27 11.62
N ILE A 592 -11.84 8.61 12.21
CA ILE A 592 -13.17 8.29 11.70
C ILE A 592 -13.88 9.60 11.46
N SER A 593 -14.43 9.80 10.27
CA SER A 593 -15.02 11.08 9.87
C SER A 593 -16.27 10.91 9.03
N ASN A 594 -17.33 11.65 9.33
CA ASN A 594 -18.58 11.64 8.57
C ASN A 594 -19.18 10.23 8.41
N SER A 595 -19.01 9.34 9.39
CA SER A 595 -19.37 7.92 9.33
C SER A 595 -20.59 7.63 10.20
N LEU A 596 -21.25 6.49 9.96
CA LEU A 596 -22.46 6.08 10.65
C LEU A 596 -22.27 4.72 11.32
N PHE A 597 -22.44 4.67 12.63
CA PHE A 597 -22.68 3.45 13.37
C PHE A 597 -24.19 3.31 13.55
N ASN A 598 -24.78 2.21 13.10
CA ASN A 598 -26.22 1.96 13.21
C ASN A 598 -26.47 0.48 13.49
N GLY A 599 -27.68 0.08 13.89
CA GLY A 599 -28.02 -1.33 14.08
C GLY A 599 -27.16 -2.03 15.14
N ASN A 600 -27.40 -3.31 15.39
CA ASN A 600 -26.90 -4.06 16.57
C ASN A 600 -25.37 -4.16 16.57
N ASN A 601 -24.65 -3.31 17.30
CA ASN A 601 -23.19 -3.34 17.39
C ASN A 601 -22.81 -3.86 18.78
N GLY A 602 -22.90 -5.17 18.92
CA GLY A 602 -22.71 -5.89 20.16
C GLY A 602 -24.01 -6.54 20.59
N ASN A 603 -23.90 -7.66 21.29
CA ASN A 603 -24.99 -8.37 21.92
C ASN A 603 -24.77 -8.55 23.44
N SER A 604 -23.59 -8.18 23.95
CA SER A 604 -23.18 -8.37 25.34
C SER A 604 -22.83 -7.04 26.02
N ASN A 605 -23.40 -6.82 27.19
CA ASN A 605 -23.07 -5.74 28.12
C ASN A 605 -22.65 -6.28 29.50
N SER A 606 -22.28 -7.57 29.54
CA SER A 606 -21.80 -8.20 30.76
C SER A 606 -20.42 -7.64 31.09
N GLY A 607 -20.09 -7.42 32.37
CA GLY A 607 -18.77 -6.89 32.75
C GLY A 607 -17.55 -7.74 32.33
N ALA A 608 -17.78 -8.96 31.81
CA ALA A 608 -16.74 -9.80 31.20
C ALA A 608 -16.53 -9.49 29.71
N PHE A 609 -17.59 -9.06 29.01
CA PHE A 609 -17.61 -8.80 27.56
C PHE A 609 -18.43 -7.53 27.31
N GLU A 610 -17.77 -6.38 27.45
CA GLU A 610 -18.36 -5.07 27.22
C GLU A 610 -18.14 -4.67 25.76
N GLU A 611 -19.24 -4.60 25.00
CA GLU A 611 -19.21 -4.40 23.55
C GLU A 611 -19.78 -3.04 23.15
N SER A 612 -19.08 -2.30 22.30
CA SER A 612 -19.40 -0.91 21.97
C SER A 612 -19.50 -0.72 20.45
N SER A 613 -20.08 0.41 20.02
CA SER A 613 -19.97 0.81 18.60
C SER A 613 -18.50 1.01 18.21
N LEU A 614 -17.70 1.64 19.08
CA LEU A 614 -16.25 1.77 18.93
C LEU A 614 -15.56 1.55 20.27
N HIS A 615 -14.78 0.48 20.38
CA HIS A 615 -14.02 0.10 21.58
C HIS A 615 -12.53 0.02 21.26
N LEU A 616 -11.72 0.84 21.94
CA LEU A 616 -10.28 0.93 21.77
C LEU A 616 -9.55 0.61 23.07
N VAL A 617 -8.61 -0.32 23.00
CA VAL A 617 -7.79 -0.77 24.12
C VAL A 617 -6.31 -0.45 23.86
N ASP A 618 -5.59 0.03 24.87
CA ASP A 618 -4.15 0.31 24.79
C ASP A 618 -3.73 1.16 23.57
N THR A 619 -4.53 2.17 23.26
CA THR A 619 -4.37 3.00 22.05
C THR A 619 -3.45 4.18 22.31
N GLY A 620 -2.64 4.53 21.31
CA GLY A 620 -1.73 5.69 21.34
C GLY A 620 -1.83 6.58 20.10
N GLY A 621 -1.06 7.67 20.08
CA GLY A 621 -1.07 8.64 18.98
C GLY A 621 -2.36 9.46 18.96
N THR A 622 -2.79 9.89 17.77
CA THR A 622 -3.99 10.73 17.60
C THR A 622 -5.22 9.89 17.23
N VAL A 623 -6.28 9.99 18.01
CA VAL A 623 -7.60 9.43 17.71
C VAL A 623 -8.56 10.57 17.39
N LYS A 624 -9.18 10.53 16.22
CA LYS A 624 -10.18 11.51 15.79
C LYS A 624 -11.51 10.84 15.49
N LEU A 625 -12.59 11.34 16.09
CA LEU A 625 -13.96 10.96 15.77
C LEU A 625 -14.73 12.25 15.42
N LEU A 626 -14.96 12.46 14.12
CA LEU A 626 -15.44 13.73 13.60
C LEU A 626 -16.77 13.55 12.86
N ASN A 627 -17.74 14.43 13.08
CA ASN A 627 -18.98 14.55 12.31
C ASN A 627 -19.72 13.22 12.10
N SER A 628 -19.61 12.28 13.05
CA SER A 628 -20.09 10.91 12.89
C SER A 628 -21.30 10.67 13.78
N THR A 629 -22.19 9.78 13.35
CA THR A 629 -23.41 9.44 14.08
C THR A 629 -23.28 8.05 14.68
N ILE A 630 -23.62 7.91 15.97
CA ILE A 630 -23.61 6.65 16.70
C ILE A 630 -25.03 6.33 17.17
N ASN A 631 -25.60 5.30 16.57
CA ASN A 631 -26.91 4.72 16.86
C ASN A 631 -26.76 3.21 17.10
N GLY A 632 -26.04 2.84 18.15
CA GLY A 632 -25.79 1.44 18.51
C GLY A 632 -24.71 1.29 19.56
N GLY A 633 -24.35 0.05 19.90
CA GLY A 633 -23.42 -0.27 20.98
C GLY A 633 -24.16 -0.96 22.12
N ALA A 634 -23.79 -2.18 22.49
CA ALA A 634 -24.44 -2.89 23.58
C ALA A 634 -24.14 -2.25 24.95
N ASP A 635 -22.94 -1.75 25.18
CA ASP A 635 -22.51 -1.12 26.43
C ASP A 635 -22.16 0.37 26.29
N ASP A 636 -21.30 0.75 25.35
CA ASP A 636 -20.94 2.17 25.15
C ASP A 636 -21.12 2.60 23.68
N GLY A 637 -21.33 3.91 23.47
CA GLY A 637 -21.22 4.48 22.13
C GLY A 637 -19.77 4.52 21.67
N PHE A 638 -18.90 5.11 22.49
CA PHE A 638 -17.47 5.18 22.29
C PHE A 638 -16.73 4.88 23.59
N LEU A 639 -15.77 3.95 23.53
CA LEU A 639 -15.00 3.52 24.67
C LEU A 639 -13.50 3.48 24.35
N ILE A 640 -12.70 4.16 25.18
CA ILE A 640 -11.26 3.94 25.26
C ILE A 640 -10.88 3.41 26.64
N ARG A 641 -10.06 2.37 26.69
CA ARG A 641 -9.43 1.84 27.91
C ARG A 641 -7.95 1.60 27.72
N ASN A 642 -7.11 2.24 28.50
CA ASN A 642 -5.70 1.87 28.57
C ASN A 642 -5.45 0.95 29.77
N THR A 643 -5.01 -0.28 29.51
CA THR A 643 -4.91 -1.37 30.49
C THR A 643 -3.48 -1.86 30.72
N THR A 644 -2.56 -1.57 29.80
CA THR A 644 -1.16 -2.02 29.86
C THR A 644 -0.26 -1.12 30.72
N SER A 645 0.88 -1.66 31.12
CA SER A 645 1.94 -0.94 31.86
C SER A 645 2.79 -0.02 30.99
N ALA A 646 2.64 -0.07 29.66
CA ALA A 646 3.26 0.90 28.77
C ALA A 646 2.53 2.25 28.92
N ALA A 647 3.26 3.36 28.86
CA ALA A 647 2.68 4.69 29.01
C ALA A 647 2.36 5.35 27.67
N PRO A 648 1.17 5.09 27.06
CA PRO A 648 0.81 5.73 25.81
C PRO A 648 0.63 7.23 26.03
N THR A 649 0.98 7.97 24.98
CA THR A 649 0.59 9.37 24.80
C THR A 649 -0.58 9.37 23.82
N LEU A 650 -1.72 9.83 24.29
CA LEU A 650 -2.98 9.78 23.56
C LEU A 650 -3.52 11.20 23.37
N ALA A 651 -3.73 11.59 22.12
CA ALA A 651 -4.41 12.84 21.76
C ALA A 651 -5.75 12.49 21.12
N ILE A 652 -6.85 13.02 21.66
CA ILE A 652 -8.21 12.70 21.23
C ILE A 652 -8.92 13.95 20.78
N GLU A 653 -9.51 13.90 19.59
CA GLU A 653 -10.38 14.93 19.06
C GLU A 653 -11.75 14.32 18.77
N ILE A 654 -12.78 14.75 19.50
CA ILE A 654 -14.17 14.32 19.28
C ILE A 654 -15.01 15.56 18.99
N ALA A 655 -15.46 15.70 17.75
CA ALA A 655 -16.15 16.89 17.30
C ALA A 655 -17.35 16.59 16.39
N GLY A 656 -18.47 17.28 16.59
CA GLY A 656 -19.65 17.13 15.73
C GLY A 656 -20.28 15.74 15.78
N VAL A 657 -20.02 14.95 16.83
CA VAL A 657 -20.57 13.60 16.98
C VAL A 657 -22.01 13.67 17.47
N VAL A 658 -22.86 12.83 16.89
CA VAL A 658 -24.25 12.64 17.31
C VAL A 658 -24.40 11.27 17.95
N VAL A 659 -24.89 11.23 19.19
CA VAL A 659 -25.28 9.96 19.84
C VAL A 659 -26.77 10.04 20.15
N SER A 660 -27.57 9.27 19.42
CA SER A 660 -29.04 9.30 19.56
C SER A 660 -29.66 7.97 19.98
N GLN A 661 -28.87 6.90 19.98
CA GLN A 661 -29.30 5.59 20.47
C GLN A 661 -28.11 4.74 20.91
N ILE A 662 -28.26 4.00 22.01
CA ILE A 662 -27.35 2.93 22.47
C ILE A 662 -28.22 1.72 22.82
N GLN A 663 -27.77 0.49 22.52
CA GLN A 663 -28.61 -0.74 22.51
C GLN A 663 -28.83 -1.41 23.85
N GLY A 664 -27.98 -1.13 24.85
CA GLY A 664 -27.90 -1.93 26.06
C GLY A 664 -29.24 -2.31 26.67
N SER A 665 -29.29 -3.59 27.10
CA SER A 665 -30.36 -4.19 27.90
C SER A 665 -30.90 -3.16 28.88
N VAL A 666 -32.17 -2.81 28.72
CA VAL A 666 -32.90 -1.81 29.52
C VAL A 666 -32.29 -1.63 30.92
N MET A 667 -31.68 -0.46 31.13
CA MET A 667 -31.29 0.10 32.44
C MET A 667 -29.91 -0.25 33.06
N ASP A 668 -28.80 -0.25 32.30
CA ASP A 668 -27.44 -0.33 32.91
C ASP A 668 -26.79 1.06 33.07
N VAL A 669 -26.55 1.50 34.30
CA VAL A 669 -25.91 2.80 34.63
C VAL A 669 -24.43 2.89 34.24
N ARG A 670 -23.79 1.80 33.78
CA ARG A 670 -22.39 1.82 33.33
C ARG A 670 -22.23 2.38 31.90
N ASN A 671 -23.28 2.28 31.09
CA ASN A 671 -23.30 2.66 29.69
C ASN A 671 -23.14 4.16 29.48
N THR A 672 -22.12 4.57 28.74
CA THR A 672 -21.76 5.97 28.51
C THR A 672 -21.78 6.27 27.00
N ALA A 673 -22.22 7.47 26.63
CA ALA A 673 -22.17 7.87 25.22
C ALA A 673 -20.72 8.01 24.74
N LEU A 674 -19.88 8.76 25.48
CA LEU A 674 -18.45 8.90 25.24
C LEU A 674 -17.64 8.63 26.52
N GLN A 675 -16.94 7.50 26.60
CA GLN A 675 -16.14 7.09 27.76
C GLN A 675 -14.65 6.97 27.42
N MET A 676 -13.82 7.61 28.23
CA MET A 676 -12.36 7.58 28.11
C MET A 676 -11.75 7.26 29.47
N ILE A 677 -11.11 6.09 29.58
CA ILE A 677 -10.45 5.63 30.80
C ILE A 677 -8.96 5.44 30.52
N VAL A 678 -8.11 6.20 31.24
CA VAL A 678 -6.66 6.16 31.07
C VAL A 678 -5.95 5.85 32.37
N GLY A 679 -5.00 4.92 32.31
CA GLY A 679 -4.22 4.48 33.47
C GLY A 679 -4.88 3.31 34.19
N ASN A 680 -4.08 2.60 34.98
CA ASN A 680 -4.55 1.51 35.81
C ASN A 680 -4.66 1.97 37.28
N SER A 681 -5.66 1.48 38.00
CA SER A 681 -5.76 1.70 39.44
C SER A 681 -5.10 0.54 40.18
N PRO A 682 -4.31 0.77 41.25
CA PRO A 682 -4.04 -0.30 42.20
C PRO A 682 -5.38 -0.83 42.73
N VAL A 683 -5.46 -2.15 42.88
CA VAL A 683 -6.69 -2.86 43.27
C VAL A 683 -7.02 -2.60 44.74
N ASN A 684 -6.01 -2.25 45.55
CA ASN A 684 -6.15 -1.91 46.97
C ASN A 684 -5.26 -0.72 47.37
N ALA A 685 -5.70 0.02 48.40
CA ALA A 685 -4.88 1.03 49.05
C ALA A 685 -3.65 0.36 49.69
N GLY A 686 -2.45 0.67 49.17
CA GLY A 686 -1.17 0.11 49.64
C GLY A 686 -0.50 -0.88 48.69
N ASP A 687 -1.16 -1.30 47.60
CA ASP A 687 -0.47 -2.02 46.52
C ASP A 687 0.55 -1.10 45.82
N PRO A 688 1.75 -1.60 45.47
CA PRO A 688 2.68 -0.84 44.65
C PRO A 688 1.97 -0.40 43.38
N ILE A 689 1.92 0.90 43.13
CA ILE A 689 1.26 1.47 41.94
C ILE A 689 1.89 0.78 40.72
N PRO A 690 1.11 0.05 39.89
CA PRO A 690 1.65 -0.57 38.70
C PRO A 690 2.40 0.49 37.86
N PRO A 691 3.56 0.18 37.26
CA PRO A 691 4.40 1.16 36.58
C PRO A 691 3.77 1.82 35.33
N GLY A 692 2.51 1.50 35.01
CA GLY A 692 1.74 2.12 33.93
C GLY A 692 1.35 3.56 34.22
N GLY A 693 2.23 4.50 33.87
CA GLY A 693 1.85 5.88 33.59
C GLY A 693 1.15 6.02 32.23
N GLY A 694 0.78 7.23 31.83
CA GLY A 694 0.15 7.52 30.53
C GLY A 694 -0.35 8.94 30.48
N THR A 695 -0.47 9.53 29.30
CA THR A 695 -0.99 10.89 29.14
C THR A 695 -2.17 10.93 28.17
N ILE A 696 -3.17 11.72 28.51
CA ILE A 696 -4.31 12.00 27.64
C ILE A 696 -4.46 13.49 27.40
N THR A 697 -4.59 13.90 26.15
CA THR A 697 -5.04 15.24 25.76
C THR A 697 -6.37 15.09 25.03
N ALA A 698 -7.46 15.45 25.68
CA ALA A 698 -8.82 15.29 25.17
C ALA A 698 -9.41 16.65 24.76
N ASN A 699 -9.79 16.79 23.50
CA ASN A 699 -10.56 17.92 22.99
C ASN A 699 -11.92 17.40 22.51
N ILE A 700 -12.98 17.70 23.25
CA ILE A 700 -14.35 17.17 23.04
C ILE A 700 -15.29 18.35 22.87
N HIS A 701 -15.78 18.61 21.65
CA HIS A 701 -16.58 19.80 21.42
C HIS A 701 -17.69 19.65 20.37
N ASP A 702 -18.69 20.52 20.48
CA ASP A 702 -19.79 20.63 19.51
C ASP A 702 -20.53 19.31 19.22
N ASN A 703 -20.56 18.40 20.20
CA ASN A 703 -21.25 17.11 20.08
C ASN A 703 -22.71 17.23 20.52
N ASN A 704 -23.61 16.45 19.91
CA ASN A 704 -25.01 16.36 20.28
C ASN A 704 -25.32 14.95 20.81
N LEU A 705 -25.35 14.83 22.13
CA LEU A 705 -25.53 13.58 22.86
C LEU A 705 -26.94 13.62 23.46
N THR A 706 -27.78 12.66 23.08
CA THR A 706 -29.19 12.61 23.52
C THR A 706 -29.58 11.30 24.18
N PHE A 707 -28.69 10.32 24.15
CA PHE A 707 -28.94 8.99 24.67
C PHE A 707 -27.74 8.47 25.44
N TRP A 708 -27.93 8.17 26.72
CA TRP A 708 -27.00 7.43 27.58
C TRP A 708 -27.77 6.84 28.77
N TRP A 709 -27.19 5.89 29.50
CA TRP A 709 -27.78 5.38 30.75
C TRP A 709 -26.95 5.74 32.00
N GLY A 710 -25.64 5.88 31.84
CA GLY A 710 -24.66 6.34 32.82
C GLY A 710 -24.33 7.82 32.64
N ASN A 711 -23.36 8.15 31.78
CA ASN A 711 -22.96 9.54 31.53
C ASN A 711 -23.01 9.89 30.03
N ALA A 712 -23.18 11.18 29.72
CA ALA A 712 -23.01 11.66 28.35
C ALA A 712 -21.51 11.67 27.98
N ILE A 713 -20.67 12.23 28.84
CA ILE A 713 -19.22 12.28 28.67
C ILE A 713 -18.58 11.87 29.99
N HIS A 714 -17.69 10.88 29.96
CA HIS A 714 -16.92 10.47 31.13
C HIS A 714 -15.44 10.34 30.78
N LEU A 715 -14.63 11.21 31.39
CA LEU A 715 -13.17 11.10 31.38
C LEU A 715 -12.68 10.70 32.77
N LEU A 716 -12.00 9.55 32.83
CA LEU A 716 -11.46 8.99 34.06
C LEU A 716 -9.96 8.75 33.91
N VAL A 717 -9.16 9.46 34.71
CA VAL A 717 -7.70 9.29 34.77
C VAL A 717 -7.36 8.53 36.05
N LYS A 718 -6.64 7.41 35.97
CA LYS A 718 -6.36 6.53 37.11
C LYS A 718 -4.87 6.40 37.41
N GLY A 719 -4.56 6.21 38.69
CA GLY A 719 -3.23 5.83 39.13
C GLY A 719 -2.18 6.88 38.80
N ASN A 720 -1.12 6.51 38.07
CA ASN A 720 -0.05 7.42 37.67
C ASN A 720 -0.26 8.10 36.31
N ALA A 721 -1.44 7.96 35.70
CA ALA A 721 -1.76 8.70 34.49
C ALA A 721 -2.03 10.19 34.77
N SER A 722 -1.81 11.02 33.75
CA SER A 722 -2.15 12.43 33.77
C SER A 722 -2.96 12.84 32.53
N GLY A 723 -3.72 13.92 32.64
CA GLY A 723 -4.63 14.34 31.59
C GLY A 723 -4.79 15.85 31.46
N ILE A 724 -5.07 16.28 30.24
CA ILE A 724 -5.60 17.60 29.90
C ILE A 724 -6.91 17.39 29.14
N ALA A 725 -7.98 18.04 29.57
CA ALA A 725 -9.29 17.92 28.95
C ALA A 725 -9.91 19.27 28.64
N LYS A 726 -10.41 19.44 27.43
CA LYS A 726 -11.25 20.57 27.03
C LYS A 726 -12.57 20.02 26.52
N ILE A 727 -13.66 20.35 27.21
CA ILE A 727 -15.00 19.86 26.94
C ILE A 727 -15.89 21.08 26.70
N THR A 728 -16.16 21.44 25.45
CA THR A 728 -16.77 22.74 25.12
C THR A 728 -17.90 22.68 24.11
N GLY A 729 -18.95 23.49 24.29
CA GLY A 729 -20.02 23.61 23.28
C GLY A 729 -20.84 22.34 23.05
N ASN A 730 -20.72 21.33 23.91
CA ASN A 730 -21.46 20.07 23.77
C ASN A 730 -22.90 20.24 24.25
N ARG A 731 -23.83 19.58 23.57
CA ARG A 731 -25.22 19.43 23.99
C ARG A 731 -25.43 18.02 24.54
N ALA A 732 -25.49 17.87 25.86
CA ALA A 732 -25.81 16.64 26.56
C ALA A 732 -27.26 16.71 27.05
N ALA A 733 -28.20 16.24 26.24
CA ALA A 733 -29.63 16.39 26.46
C ALA A 733 -30.40 15.07 26.47
N GLN A 734 -30.54 14.45 27.64
CA GLN A 734 -31.08 13.10 27.76
C GLN A 734 -32.54 13.04 27.29
N THR A 735 -32.85 12.07 26.42
CA THR A 735 -34.22 11.78 25.99
C THR A 735 -34.68 10.35 26.32
N SER A 736 -33.79 9.48 26.82
CA SER A 736 -34.06 8.06 27.09
C SER A 736 -34.78 7.76 28.41
N GLY A 737 -34.90 8.75 29.32
CA GLY A 737 -35.36 8.54 30.70
C GLY A 737 -34.20 8.09 31.60
N ALA A 738 -33.44 9.07 32.11
CA ALA A 738 -32.24 8.84 32.91
C ALA A 738 -32.52 7.97 34.16
N LEU A 739 -31.67 6.98 34.42
CA LEU A 739 -31.69 6.18 35.65
C LEU A 739 -31.15 6.99 36.83
N ALA A 740 -31.52 6.60 38.04
CA ALA A 740 -30.91 7.16 39.24
C ALA A 740 -29.38 6.98 39.19
N GLY A 741 -28.64 8.08 39.32
CA GLY A 741 -27.19 8.13 39.20
C GLY A 741 -26.68 8.55 37.81
N ALA A 742 -27.54 8.63 36.79
CA ALA A 742 -27.13 8.99 35.44
C ALA A 742 -26.72 10.48 35.35
N GLY A 743 -25.43 10.72 35.12
CA GLY A 743 -24.82 12.05 35.05
C GLY A 743 -24.78 12.64 33.64
N GLY A 744 -24.26 13.87 33.54
CA GLY A 744 -23.99 14.53 32.27
C GLY A 744 -22.51 14.42 31.87
N ILE A 745 -21.72 15.41 32.29
CA ILE A 745 -20.28 15.53 31.98
C ILE A 745 -19.47 15.26 33.24
N TRP A 746 -18.64 14.22 33.23
CA TRP A 746 -17.85 13.79 34.37
C TRP A 746 -16.36 13.78 34.03
N VAL A 747 -15.58 14.45 34.88
CA VAL A 747 -14.12 14.36 34.90
C VAL A 747 -13.67 13.87 36.28
N ASN A 748 -12.89 12.78 36.32
CA ASN A 748 -12.51 12.16 37.59
C ASN A 748 -11.06 11.62 37.60
N GLY A 749 -10.45 11.63 38.79
CA GLY A 749 -9.23 10.88 39.11
C GLY A 749 -7.92 11.58 38.71
N GLY A 750 -6.78 10.92 38.93
CA GLY A 750 -5.45 11.23 38.36
C GLY A 750 -4.93 12.67 38.53
N ASP A 751 -3.78 12.96 37.91
CA ASP A 751 -3.31 14.35 37.74
C ASP A 751 -4.01 14.95 36.50
N LEU A 752 -5.14 15.64 36.70
CA LEU A 752 -6.03 16.08 35.63
C LEU A 752 -6.22 17.59 35.63
N THR A 753 -5.93 18.22 34.47
CA THR A 753 -6.31 19.61 34.19
C THR A 753 -7.51 19.65 33.24
N TYR A 754 -8.56 20.42 33.53
CA TYR A 754 -9.77 20.45 32.71
C TYR A 754 -10.40 21.84 32.48
N GLU A 755 -11.07 21.99 31.36
CA GLU A 755 -11.97 23.10 31.02
C GLU A 755 -13.31 22.51 30.57
N ILE A 756 -14.39 22.82 31.29
CA ILE A 756 -15.75 22.47 30.92
C ILE A 756 -16.50 23.78 30.68
N SER A 757 -16.64 24.19 29.42
CA SER A 757 -17.19 25.53 29.11
C SER A 757 -18.24 25.56 28.00
N GLY A 758 -19.27 26.38 28.16
CA GLY A 758 -20.30 26.60 27.14
C GLY A 758 -21.13 25.35 26.77
N ASN A 759 -21.20 24.34 27.63
CA ASN A 759 -21.99 23.13 27.38
C ASN A 759 -23.46 23.34 27.80
N HIS A 760 -24.37 22.62 27.16
CA HIS A 760 -25.80 22.56 27.51
C HIS A 760 -26.14 21.16 28.04
N VAL A 761 -26.47 21.05 29.33
CA VAL A 761 -26.78 19.78 30.00
C VAL A 761 -28.23 19.78 30.46
N GLN A 762 -29.00 18.75 30.09
CA GLN A 762 -30.40 18.61 30.51
C GLN A 762 -30.81 17.13 30.67
N GLY A 763 -31.81 16.90 31.52
CA GLY A 763 -32.50 15.62 31.68
C GLY A 763 -31.71 14.56 32.47
N THR A 764 -30.71 14.96 33.25
CA THR A 764 -29.94 14.00 34.06
C THR A 764 -30.76 13.54 35.27
N ASN A 765 -30.42 12.36 35.81
CA ASN A 765 -31.00 11.82 37.05
C ASN A 765 -29.87 11.48 38.04
N GLY A 766 -28.85 12.34 38.03
CA GLY A 766 -27.61 12.29 38.78
C GLY A 766 -26.89 13.63 38.62
N THR A 767 -25.60 13.70 38.94
CA THR A 767 -24.85 14.96 38.83
C THR A 767 -24.72 15.41 37.37
N ALA A 768 -25.18 16.63 37.05
CA ALA A 768 -25.14 17.14 35.68
C ALA A 768 -23.70 17.40 35.19
N ILE A 769 -22.88 18.10 35.99
CA ILE A 769 -21.45 18.27 35.75
C ILE A 769 -20.68 17.90 37.02
N SER A 770 -19.74 16.97 36.91
CA SER A 770 -18.94 16.48 38.03
C SER A 770 -17.45 16.66 37.77
N ALA A 771 -16.75 17.26 38.74
CA ALA A 771 -15.31 17.31 38.82
C ALA A 771 -14.83 16.70 40.15
N ASP A 772 -14.58 15.40 40.14
CA ASP A 772 -14.33 14.62 41.34
C ASP A 772 -12.89 14.11 41.39
N LYS A 773 -12.12 14.48 42.42
CA LYS A 773 -10.71 14.06 42.49
C LYS A 773 -10.60 12.54 42.63
N GLY A 774 -11.49 11.90 43.40
CA GLY A 774 -11.64 10.44 43.52
C GLY A 774 -10.41 9.60 43.92
N GLN A 775 -9.19 10.16 43.93
CA GLN A 775 -7.92 9.46 44.11
C GLN A 775 -6.96 10.23 45.02
N LEU A 776 -6.39 9.51 45.99
CA LEU A 776 -5.42 10.04 46.94
C LEU A 776 -4.09 10.38 46.24
N GLY A 777 -3.43 11.45 46.67
CA GLY A 777 -2.07 11.77 46.17
C GLY A 777 -1.98 12.43 44.79
N LYS A 778 -3.09 12.89 44.22
CA LYS A 778 -3.16 13.49 42.87
C LYS A 778 -3.67 14.93 42.85
N ASN A 779 -3.50 15.65 41.74
CA ASN A 779 -4.03 17.00 41.55
C ASN A 779 -5.22 17.04 40.59
N LEU A 780 -6.26 17.79 40.95
CA LEU A 780 -7.38 18.08 40.05
C LEU A 780 -7.49 19.60 39.89
N ASN A 781 -7.33 20.11 38.66
CA ASN A 781 -7.24 21.55 38.41
C ASN A 781 -8.13 21.94 37.22
N GLY A 782 -9.10 22.84 37.37
CA GLY A 782 -9.88 23.22 36.20
C GLY A 782 -10.98 24.24 36.39
N THR A 783 -11.67 24.52 35.29
CA THR A 783 -12.76 25.49 35.20
C THR A 783 -14.06 24.82 34.76
N ILE A 784 -15.17 25.30 35.32
CA ILE A 784 -16.54 24.98 34.89
C ILE A 784 -17.22 26.33 34.63
N ASP A 785 -17.19 26.79 33.37
CA ASP A 785 -17.54 28.17 33.01
C ASP A 785 -18.64 28.27 31.94
N GLY A 786 -19.65 29.12 32.17
CA GLY A 786 -20.61 29.46 31.12
C GLY A 786 -21.50 28.30 30.64
N ASN A 787 -21.67 27.24 31.43
CA ASN A 787 -22.53 26.12 31.07
C ASN A 787 -24.00 26.42 31.38
N THR A 788 -24.91 25.87 30.59
CA THR A 788 -26.36 25.91 30.85
C THR A 788 -26.82 24.53 31.32
N ILE A 789 -27.41 24.47 32.52
CA ILE A 789 -27.94 23.26 33.13
C ILE A 789 -29.43 23.46 33.37
N GLY A 790 -30.24 22.60 32.75
CA GLY A 790 -31.70 22.65 32.84
C GLY A 790 -32.35 23.68 31.92
N THR A 791 -33.66 23.51 31.72
CA THR A 791 -34.50 24.31 30.83
C THR A 791 -35.52 25.08 31.65
N SER A 792 -35.59 26.40 31.48
CA SER A 792 -36.56 27.24 32.20
C SER A 792 -38.00 26.72 32.03
N GLY A 793 -38.74 26.60 33.13
CA GLY A 793 -40.13 26.13 33.11
C GLY A 793 -40.35 24.63 32.94
N VAL A 794 -39.29 23.81 32.74
CA VAL A 794 -39.41 22.35 32.62
C VAL A 794 -38.93 21.70 33.92
N SER A 795 -39.86 21.18 34.73
CA SER A 795 -39.53 20.54 36.02
C SER A 795 -38.39 19.55 35.88
N ASP A 796 -37.45 19.60 36.81
CA ASP A 796 -36.41 18.59 37.03
C ASP A 796 -35.45 18.41 35.84
N SER A 797 -35.48 19.36 34.88
CA SER A 797 -34.74 19.27 33.64
C SER A 797 -33.24 19.52 33.80
N GLY A 798 -32.77 20.05 34.91
CA GLY A 798 -31.35 20.16 35.20
C GLY A 798 -30.78 18.91 35.86
N SER A 799 -31.49 18.34 36.85
CA SER A 799 -31.20 17.04 37.47
C SER A 799 -32.38 16.57 38.31
N GLN A 800 -32.79 15.30 38.20
CA GLN A 800 -33.92 14.73 38.96
C GLN A 800 -33.60 14.33 40.40
N THR A 801 -32.44 13.69 40.67
CA THR A 801 -32.07 13.21 42.02
C THR A 801 -30.72 13.74 42.53
N GLY A 802 -29.93 14.40 41.66
CA GLY A 802 -28.57 14.84 41.95
C GLY A 802 -28.40 16.35 42.06
N THR A 803 -27.15 16.79 41.99
CA THR A 803 -26.75 18.21 41.98
C THR A 803 -26.47 18.67 40.54
N ALA A 804 -26.51 19.98 40.29
CA ALA A 804 -26.13 20.51 38.98
C ALA A 804 -24.61 20.43 38.80
N ILE A 805 -23.84 20.98 39.76
CA ILE A 805 -22.38 20.98 39.69
C ILE A 805 -21.82 20.40 40.99
N PHE A 806 -21.00 19.37 40.85
CA PHE A 806 -20.27 18.74 41.96
C PHE A 806 -18.78 18.95 41.80
N ALA A 807 -18.10 19.35 42.89
CA ALA A 807 -16.65 19.35 42.98
C ALA A 807 -16.18 18.71 44.30
N SER A 808 -15.15 17.88 44.25
CA SER A 808 -14.64 17.18 45.43
C SER A 808 -13.13 17.30 45.62
N HIS A 809 -12.70 17.10 46.86
CA HIS A 809 -11.31 16.92 47.24
C HIS A 809 -11.17 15.81 48.29
N THR A 810 -10.19 14.92 48.11
CA THR A 810 -9.79 13.87 49.05
C THR A 810 -8.27 13.62 49.01
N GLY A 811 -7.68 13.36 50.15
CA GLY A 811 -6.28 13.01 50.38
C GLY A 811 -5.35 14.20 50.22
N ILE A 812 -4.04 13.91 50.16
CA ILE A 812 -2.99 14.92 49.97
C ILE A 812 -3.04 15.59 48.58
N ASN A 813 -2.21 16.64 48.41
CA ASN A 813 -2.12 17.52 47.24
C ASN A 813 -3.33 18.45 47.09
N SER A 814 -3.57 19.00 45.90
CA SER A 814 -4.54 20.09 45.71
C SER A 814 -5.66 19.78 44.72
N THR A 815 -6.88 20.21 45.04
CA THR A 815 -7.94 20.46 44.06
C THR A 815 -8.05 21.97 43.87
N THR A 816 -8.02 22.45 42.64
CA THR A 816 -8.29 23.86 42.32
C THR A 816 -9.40 23.95 41.28
N VAL A 817 -10.53 24.53 41.64
CA VAL A 817 -11.72 24.62 40.78
C VAL A 817 -12.26 26.05 40.75
N LYS A 818 -12.57 26.53 39.54
CA LYS A 818 -13.34 27.75 39.34
C LYS A 818 -14.68 27.42 38.66
N ILE A 819 -15.77 27.73 39.34
CA ILE A 819 -17.15 27.55 38.86
C ILE A 819 -17.73 28.93 38.60
N SER A 820 -17.84 29.32 37.33
CA SER A 820 -18.28 30.68 36.99
C SER A 820 -19.29 30.78 35.87
N ASN A 821 -20.12 31.82 35.92
CA ASN A 821 -21.02 32.21 34.82
C ASN A 821 -22.00 31.09 34.37
N ASN A 822 -22.23 30.05 35.18
CA ASN A 822 -23.13 28.97 34.83
C ASN A 822 -24.58 29.39 35.07
N VAL A 823 -25.49 28.90 34.22
CA VAL A 823 -26.93 29.09 34.34
C VAL A 823 -27.54 27.76 34.77
N ILE A 824 -28.06 27.69 35.99
CA ILE A 824 -28.55 26.47 36.64
C ILE A 824 -30.03 26.61 36.94
N ARG A 825 -30.84 25.66 36.47
CA ARG A 825 -32.29 25.67 36.69
C ARG A 825 -32.83 24.26 36.91
N GLN A 826 -33.99 24.17 37.57
CA GLN A 826 -34.85 22.98 37.59
C GLN A 826 -34.13 21.75 38.16
N ILE A 827 -33.60 21.88 39.37
CA ILE A 827 -32.91 20.79 40.07
C ILE A 827 -33.87 20.22 41.12
N ALA A 828 -34.18 18.93 41.05
CA ALA A 828 -35.31 18.35 41.76
C ALA A 828 -34.98 17.57 43.04
N GLY A 829 -33.73 17.14 43.28
CA GLY A 829 -33.49 16.09 44.27
C GLY A 829 -32.24 16.15 45.18
N SER A 830 -32.47 15.64 46.41
CA SER A 830 -31.61 15.48 47.60
C SER A 830 -31.33 16.74 48.43
N ALA A 831 -30.99 16.54 49.71
CA ALA A 831 -30.59 17.60 50.66
C ALA A 831 -29.26 18.31 50.30
N SER A 832 -28.80 18.16 49.05
CA SER A 832 -27.57 18.70 48.49
C SER A 832 -27.82 20.08 47.85
N GLY A 833 -26.77 20.86 47.64
CA GLY A 833 -26.86 22.15 46.96
C GLY A 833 -26.92 22.01 45.43
N ALA A 834 -27.48 22.99 44.72
CA ALA A 834 -27.40 23.05 43.25
C ALA A 834 -25.94 23.11 42.76
N ILE A 835 -25.09 23.85 43.47
CA ILE A 835 -23.62 23.67 43.43
C ILE A 835 -23.20 23.04 44.76
N THR A 836 -22.53 21.90 44.70
CA THR A 836 -22.03 21.19 45.88
C THR A 836 -20.52 21.03 45.82
N ILE A 837 -19.84 21.48 46.88
CA ILE A 837 -18.40 21.33 47.07
C ILE A 837 -18.16 20.50 48.33
N ILE A 838 -17.39 19.43 48.18
CA ILE A 838 -17.02 18.55 49.28
C ILE A 838 -15.51 18.51 49.43
N THR A 839 -15.02 18.65 50.65
CA THR A 839 -13.59 18.54 50.98
C THR A 839 -13.45 17.69 52.22
N GLY A 840 -12.58 16.70 52.18
CA GLY A 840 -12.35 15.77 53.28
C GLY A 840 -12.25 14.34 52.78
N ASP A 841 -11.70 13.45 53.60
CA ASP A 841 -11.43 12.07 53.23
C ASP A 841 -12.68 11.19 53.37
N ASP A 842 -12.95 10.35 52.36
CA ASP A 842 -13.98 9.32 52.48
C ASP A 842 -13.41 8.07 53.17
N VAL A 843 -13.72 7.90 54.46
CA VAL A 843 -13.38 6.66 55.20
C VAL A 843 -14.32 5.52 54.80
N GLY A 844 -13.96 4.81 53.73
CA GLY A 844 -14.51 3.51 53.38
C GLY A 844 -13.52 2.35 53.45
N SER A 845 -12.21 2.60 53.52
CA SER A 845 -11.19 1.59 53.17
C SER A 845 -10.46 0.94 54.34
N GLY A 846 -10.98 0.95 55.57
CA GLY A 846 -10.55 0.06 56.67
C GLY A 846 -9.07 0.03 57.10
N THR A 847 -8.18 0.74 56.42
CA THR A 847 -6.74 0.81 56.69
C THR A 847 -6.33 2.27 56.61
N GLY A 848 -5.59 2.74 57.61
CA GLY A 848 -5.20 4.14 57.75
C GLY A 848 -4.59 4.68 56.45
N SER A 849 -5.36 5.51 55.75
CA SER A 849 -4.86 6.34 54.66
C SER A 849 -3.74 7.23 55.21
N PRO A 850 -2.70 7.59 54.43
CA PRO A 850 -1.72 8.58 54.85
C PRO A 850 -2.44 9.93 55.01
N ASN A 851 -2.91 10.19 56.23
CA ASN A 851 -3.61 11.39 56.69
C ASN A 851 -2.68 12.62 56.63
N GLY A 852 -2.31 13.06 55.44
CA GLY A 852 -1.73 14.38 55.22
C GLY A 852 -2.82 15.38 54.84
N ALA A 853 -2.76 16.59 55.38
CA ALA A 853 -3.72 17.65 55.03
C ALA A 853 -3.59 18.04 53.55
N GLY A 854 -4.65 17.84 52.76
CA GLY A 854 -4.76 18.32 51.39
C GLY A 854 -5.24 19.77 51.33
N THR A 855 -5.40 20.29 50.12
CA THR A 855 -5.92 21.65 49.89
C THR A 855 -7.00 21.71 48.82
N MET A 856 -8.17 22.25 49.16
CA MET A 856 -9.20 22.66 48.20
C MET A 856 -9.13 24.17 47.95
N ASN A 857 -8.99 24.60 46.69
CA ASN A 857 -9.13 25.99 46.27
C ASN A 857 -10.35 26.11 45.37
N ALA A 858 -11.43 26.70 45.87
CA ALA A 858 -12.69 26.83 45.15
C ALA A 858 -13.06 28.31 44.95
N THR A 859 -13.26 28.71 43.70
CA THR A 859 -13.82 30.02 43.36
C THR A 859 -15.19 29.81 42.72
N VAL A 860 -16.25 30.36 43.30
CA VAL A 860 -17.63 30.22 42.81
C VAL A 860 -18.23 31.61 42.63
N VAL A 861 -18.32 32.10 41.40
CA VAL A 861 -18.66 33.51 41.11
C VAL A 861 -19.56 33.65 39.87
N GLY A 862 -20.46 34.63 39.88
CA GLY A 862 -21.28 34.99 38.72
C GLY A 862 -22.25 33.90 38.23
N ASN A 863 -22.52 32.87 39.02
CA ASN A 863 -23.47 31.82 38.64
C ASN A 863 -24.91 32.29 38.85
N ASN A 864 -25.81 31.94 37.94
CA ASN A 864 -27.24 32.21 38.05
C ASN A 864 -28.00 30.91 38.35
N ILE A 865 -28.42 30.74 39.59
CA ILE A 865 -29.09 29.56 40.14
C ILE A 865 -30.57 29.92 40.39
N GLN A 866 -31.47 29.32 39.62
CA GLN A 866 -32.88 29.67 39.64
C GLN A 866 -33.79 28.46 39.44
N GLU A 867 -34.67 28.20 40.39
CA GLU A 867 -35.82 27.31 40.19
C GLU A 867 -36.95 28.11 39.50
N SER A 868 -37.56 27.60 38.42
CA SER A 868 -38.60 28.32 37.66
C SER A 868 -39.84 27.45 37.45
N GLY A 869 -40.59 27.16 38.53
CA GLY A 869 -41.77 26.29 38.49
C GLY A 869 -42.40 26.16 39.89
N PRO A 870 -43.55 25.47 40.03
CA PRO A 870 -44.06 25.11 41.36
C PRO A 870 -43.00 24.30 42.12
N PRO A 871 -42.82 24.52 43.44
CA PRO A 871 -41.78 23.85 44.22
C PRO A 871 -41.87 22.33 44.12
N VAL A 872 -40.75 21.71 43.76
CA VAL A 872 -40.59 20.26 43.78
C VAL A 872 -39.98 19.74 45.08
N ASN A 873 -39.25 20.56 45.86
CA ASN A 873 -38.69 20.16 47.15
C ASN A 873 -38.39 21.31 48.14
N ASN A 874 -38.72 21.10 49.43
CA ASN A 874 -38.65 22.05 50.53
C ASN A 874 -37.25 22.12 51.21
N ALA A 875 -36.31 21.21 50.86
CA ALA A 875 -35.04 20.98 51.56
C ALA A 875 -33.76 21.45 50.83
N GLN A 876 -33.90 22.07 49.66
CA GLN A 876 -32.79 22.32 48.74
C GLN A 876 -31.97 23.59 49.06
N GLN A 877 -30.65 23.52 48.85
CA GLN A 877 -29.75 24.68 48.93
C GLN A 877 -29.30 25.13 47.53
N GLY A 878 -28.95 26.41 47.36
CA GLY A 878 -28.35 26.90 46.12
C GLY A 878 -26.87 26.51 46.04
N ILE A 879 -26.11 26.81 47.10
CA ILE A 879 -24.69 26.43 47.21
C ILE A 879 -24.47 25.69 48.53
N LEU A 880 -23.87 24.50 48.47
CA LEU A 880 -23.49 23.69 49.63
C LEU A 880 -21.97 23.48 49.64
N ILE A 881 -21.33 23.84 50.74
CA ILE A 881 -19.92 23.55 51.02
C ILE A 881 -19.85 22.68 52.26
N THR A 882 -19.27 21.50 52.13
CA THR A 882 -18.99 20.61 53.26
C THR A 882 -17.48 20.38 53.35
N HIS A 883 -16.88 20.93 54.40
CA HIS A 883 -15.45 20.86 54.66
C HIS A 883 -15.18 20.03 55.93
N GLY A 884 -14.58 18.87 55.75
CA GLY A 884 -14.46 17.81 56.73
C GLY A 884 -15.64 16.85 56.64
N ARG A 885 -15.40 15.60 56.25
CA ARG A 885 -16.31 14.45 56.22
C ARG A 885 -16.17 13.57 57.47
N THR A 886 -14.97 13.44 58.01
CA THR A 886 -14.66 12.52 59.12
C THR A 886 -13.90 13.20 60.26
N THR A 887 -13.91 12.61 61.45
CA THR A 887 -13.35 13.21 62.68
C THR A 887 -11.86 13.57 62.60
N ASN A 888 -11.11 12.98 61.68
CA ASN A 888 -9.67 13.17 61.54
C ASN A 888 -9.28 14.13 60.39
N ASP A 889 -10.26 14.64 59.66
CA ASP A 889 -10.00 15.52 58.52
C ASP A 889 -9.36 16.83 58.99
N SER A 890 -8.22 17.16 58.39
CA SER A 890 -7.41 18.35 58.70
C SER A 890 -7.10 19.20 57.46
N ASP A 891 -7.84 18.97 56.37
CA ASP A 891 -7.65 19.66 55.10
C ASP A 891 -7.79 21.18 55.21
N GLN A 892 -7.05 21.86 54.35
CA GLN A 892 -7.14 23.30 54.17
C GLN A 892 -8.08 23.61 53.00
N GLY A 893 -8.93 24.61 53.17
CA GLY A 893 -9.84 25.03 52.11
C GLY A 893 -9.76 26.53 51.90
N CYS A 894 -9.61 27.01 50.67
CA CYS A 894 -9.83 28.39 50.28
C CYS A 894 -11.13 28.46 49.47
N TYR A 895 -12.12 29.19 49.98
CA TYR A 895 -13.43 29.33 49.33
C TYR A 895 -13.72 30.80 49.03
N ASP A 896 -13.71 31.17 47.76
CA ASP A 896 -14.08 32.50 47.27
C ASP A 896 -15.46 32.45 46.62
N ILE A 897 -16.50 32.78 47.41
CA ILE A 897 -17.90 32.58 47.02
C ILE A 897 -18.61 33.93 46.84
N GLY A 898 -18.85 34.29 45.59
CA GLY A 898 -19.47 35.55 45.18
C GLY A 898 -18.50 36.73 45.14
N GLY A 899 -19.00 37.92 44.87
CA GLY A 899 -18.22 39.15 44.74
C GLY A 899 -19.10 40.34 44.36
N ALA A 900 -18.49 41.47 44.01
CA ALA A 900 -19.25 42.66 43.59
C ALA A 900 -19.78 42.52 42.15
N GLY A 901 -20.95 43.10 41.88
CA GLY A 901 -21.53 43.19 40.54
C GLY A 901 -21.73 41.81 39.88
N ALA A 902 -21.15 41.62 38.69
CA ALA A 902 -21.27 40.38 37.91
C ALA A 902 -20.60 39.15 38.57
N LEU A 903 -19.79 39.35 39.61
CA LEU A 903 -19.20 38.24 40.36
C LEU A 903 -20.14 37.67 41.43
N ALA A 904 -21.23 38.36 41.78
CA ALA A 904 -22.22 37.85 42.71
C ALA A 904 -22.93 36.63 42.12
N ASN A 905 -23.06 35.54 42.91
CA ASN A 905 -23.96 34.46 42.52
C ASN A 905 -25.40 34.91 42.76
N SER A 906 -26.26 34.70 41.78
CA SER A 906 -27.70 34.93 41.85
C SER A 906 -28.42 33.64 42.24
N ILE A 907 -29.12 33.63 43.37
CA ILE A 907 -29.81 32.47 43.93
C ILE A 907 -31.25 32.86 44.23
N THR A 908 -32.16 32.54 43.30
CA THR A 908 -33.54 33.05 43.32
C THR A 908 -34.58 31.95 43.16
N ASN A 909 -35.84 32.25 43.53
CA ASN A 909 -37.04 31.43 43.29
C ASN A 909 -37.10 30.02 43.91
N PHE A 910 -36.35 29.76 44.95
CA PHE A 910 -36.60 28.60 45.81
C PHE A 910 -37.69 28.98 46.84
N THR A 911 -38.82 28.26 46.93
CA THR A 911 -39.88 28.54 47.92
C THR A 911 -39.67 27.77 49.23
N SER A 912 -39.80 28.46 50.36
CA SER A 912 -39.45 27.97 51.71
C SER A 912 -40.61 27.28 52.43
N GLY A 913 -40.44 26.02 52.83
CA GLY A 913 -40.99 25.53 54.08
C GLY A 913 -39.90 25.61 55.14
N THR A 914 -40.00 26.53 56.09
CA THR A 914 -39.21 26.63 57.34
C THR A 914 -37.73 26.19 57.30
N ALA A 915 -36.82 27.17 57.33
CA ALA A 915 -35.43 27.07 57.82
C ALA A 915 -34.36 26.26 57.03
N ASN A 916 -34.52 26.05 55.71
CA ASN A 916 -33.41 25.54 54.87
C ASN A 916 -32.68 26.68 54.15
N ASN A 917 -31.34 26.65 54.15
CA ASN A 917 -30.45 27.78 53.88
C ASN A 917 -29.99 27.83 52.41
N ARG A 918 -30.00 29.01 51.78
CA ARG A 918 -29.69 29.21 50.35
C ARG A 918 -28.21 28.98 50.05
N ILE A 919 -27.35 29.44 50.94
CA ILE A 919 -25.94 29.05 50.98
C ILE A 919 -25.74 28.32 52.31
N ARG A 920 -25.13 27.14 52.26
CA ARG A 920 -24.83 26.34 53.44
C ARG A 920 -23.35 26.00 53.46
N VAL A 921 -22.68 26.33 54.57
CA VAL A 921 -21.28 26.00 54.83
C VAL A 921 -21.21 25.15 56.08
N ASN A 922 -20.67 23.94 55.97
CA ASN A 922 -20.38 23.08 57.11
C ASN A 922 -18.86 22.91 57.21
N GLN A 923 -18.20 23.70 58.03
CA GLN A 923 -16.82 23.44 58.47
C GLN A 923 -16.88 22.53 59.69
N ARG A 924 -16.21 21.38 59.60
CA ARG A 924 -16.26 20.32 60.60
C ARG A 924 -14.86 19.85 60.98
N PHE A 925 -14.76 19.28 62.18
CA PHE A 925 -13.55 18.66 62.73
C PHE A 925 -12.33 19.61 62.77
N LEU A 926 -11.16 19.13 62.32
CA LEU A 926 -9.89 19.86 62.36
C LEU A 926 -9.60 20.66 61.08
N THR A 927 -10.51 20.65 60.11
CA THR A 927 -10.35 21.38 58.84
C THR A 927 -10.29 22.89 59.03
N THR A 928 -9.53 23.60 58.21
CA THR A 928 -9.41 25.07 58.30
C THR A 928 -9.90 25.73 57.02
N SER A 929 -10.93 26.57 57.11
CA SER A 929 -11.55 27.19 55.94
C SER A 929 -11.16 28.66 55.84
N ARG A 930 -10.34 29.01 54.86
CA ARG A 930 -9.99 30.37 54.47
C ARG A 930 -11.07 30.99 53.58
N TRP A 931 -11.44 32.23 53.89
CA TRP A 931 -12.40 33.03 53.13
C TRP A 931 -11.80 34.40 52.78
N PRO A 932 -11.40 34.66 51.51
CA PRO A 932 -10.73 35.91 51.13
C PRO A 932 -11.52 37.18 51.49
N GLY A 933 -11.00 37.99 52.42
CA GLY A 933 -11.62 39.24 52.84
C GLY A 933 -12.65 39.12 53.98
N TYR A 934 -12.85 37.93 54.53
CA TYR A 934 -13.61 37.73 55.76
C TYR A 934 -12.84 38.30 56.97
N ILE A 935 -13.51 39.06 57.84
CA ILE A 935 -12.89 39.67 59.04
C ILE A 935 -13.64 39.34 60.34
N GLY A 936 -14.58 38.39 60.30
CA GLY A 936 -15.38 37.98 61.46
C GLY A 936 -14.69 36.97 62.37
N ALA A 937 -15.40 36.52 63.41
CA ALA A 937 -14.86 35.55 64.37
C ALA A 937 -14.49 34.22 63.69
N ALA A 938 -13.41 33.59 64.16
CA ALA A 938 -12.93 32.32 63.60
C ALA A 938 -13.77 31.11 64.02
N THR A 939 -14.21 31.05 65.27
CA THR A 939 -14.95 29.91 65.84
C THR A 939 -16.09 30.42 66.75
N GLY A 940 -16.96 29.50 67.20
CA GLY A 940 -18.06 29.80 68.13
C GLY A 940 -19.41 30.08 67.43
N ALA A 941 -20.41 30.52 68.20
CA ALA A 941 -21.74 30.82 67.64
C ALA A 941 -21.77 32.11 66.81
N THR A 942 -20.90 33.08 67.13
CA THR A 942 -20.81 34.37 66.42
C THR A 942 -20.17 34.23 65.02
N SER A 943 -19.18 33.35 64.86
CA SER A 943 -18.54 33.09 63.55
C SER A 943 -19.53 32.60 62.49
N GLN A 944 -20.58 31.89 62.90
CA GLN A 944 -21.64 31.40 62.03
C GLN A 944 -22.47 32.56 61.45
N THR A 945 -22.80 33.53 62.30
CA THR A 945 -23.57 34.72 61.90
C THR A 945 -22.71 35.66 61.06
N ASP A 946 -21.44 35.86 61.44
CA ASP A 946 -20.48 36.70 60.72
C ASP A 946 -20.21 36.18 59.31
N LEU A 947 -19.96 34.87 59.15
CA LEU A 947 -19.77 34.26 57.83
C LEU A 947 -21.06 34.36 56.99
N GLY A 948 -22.22 34.22 57.65
CA GLY A 948 -23.53 34.47 57.05
C GLY A 948 -23.66 35.85 56.43
N ASN A 949 -23.38 36.89 57.20
CA ASN A 949 -23.44 38.28 56.73
C ASN A 949 -22.41 38.54 55.61
N TYR A 950 -21.20 38.00 55.76
CA TYR A 950 -20.16 38.11 54.74
C TYR A 950 -20.60 37.51 53.40
N LEU A 951 -21.13 36.29 53.39
CA LEU A 951 -21.58 35.62 52.16
C LEU A 951 -22.83 36.30 51.57
N LEU A 952 -23.76 36.80 52.39
CA LEU A 952 -24.91 37.58 51.93
C LEU A 952 -24.48 38.90 51.27
N SER A 953 -23.41 39.54 51.74
CA SER A 953 -22.91 40.78 51.12
C SER A 953 -22.29 40.58 49.74
N ARG A 954 -21.92 39.33 49.40
CA ARG A 954 -21.22 38.95 48.16
C ARG A 954 -22.10 38.21 47.16
N ASN A 955 -23.35 37.91 47.50
CA ASN A 955 -24.26 37.11 46.69
C ASN A 955 -25.67 37.70 46.74
N THR A 956 -26.49 37.44 45.73
CA THR A 956 -27.90 37.86 45.70
C THR A 956 -28.78 36.65 46.04
N ALA A 957 -29.32 36.60 47.26
CA ALA A 957 -30.15 35.49 47.75
C ALA A 957 -31.37 35.99 48.54
N SER A 958 -32.50 35.25 48.48
CA SER A 958 -33.80 35.73 49.00
C SER A 958 -33.97 35.69 50.53
N THR A 959 -33.40 34.70 51.24
CA THR A 959 -33.38 34.56 52.72
C THR A 959 -32.44 33.40 53.15
N SER A 960 -31.93 33.46 54.39
CA SER A 960 -31.27 32.41 55.21
C SER A 960 -29.94 31.78 54.72
N LEU A 961 -28.93 31.86 55.60
CA LEU A 961 -27.61 31.26 55.48
C LEU A 961 -27.32 30.39 56.73
N ASN A 962 -26.76 29.19 56.53
CA ASN A 962 -26.25 28.36 57.63
C ASN A 962 -24.75 28.25 57.49
N ALA A 963 -24.03 28.65 58.52
CA ALA A 963 -22.63 28.33 58.66
C ALA A 963 -22.48 27.53 59.94
N ASN A 964 -21.90 26.34 59.89
CA ASN A 964 -21.50 25.60 61.07
C ASN A 964 -19.98 25.57 61.12
N SER A 965 -19.40 25.83 62.29
CA SER A 965 -17.95 25.73 62.52
C SER A 965 -17.66 24.91 63.77
N SER A 966 -16.57 24.15 63.73
CA SER A 966 -15.94 23.44 64.85
C SER A 966 -14.56 24.06 65.17
N THR A 967 -13.66 23.28 65.76
CA THR A 967 -12.35 23.73 66.29
C THR A 967 -11.45 24.43 65.26
N GLY A 968 -11.50 24.07 63.97
CA GLY A 968 -10.64 24.66 62.93
C GLY A 968 -11.11 25.99 62.33
N GLY A 969 -12.42 26.29 62.36
CA GLY A 969 -12.96 27.62 62.14
C GLY A 969 -12.93 28.21 60.72
N PHE A 970 -13.44 29.44 60.62
CA PHE A 970 -13.45 30.31 59.43
C PHE A 970 -12.36 31.37 59.54
N LEU A 971 -11.32 31.25 58.73
CA LEU A 971 -10.12 32.07 58.84
C LEU A 971 -10.04 33.12 57.73
N ASN A 972 -9.43 34.25 58.06
CA ASN A 972 -8.81 35.13 57.07
C ASN A 972 -7.34 34.71 56.87
N THR A 973 -6.75 34.97 55.70
CA THR A 973 -5.32 34.71 55.49
C THR A 973 -4.43 35.92 55.73
N VAL A 974 -3.13 35.64 55.85
CA VAL A 974 -2.05 36.62 55.75
C VAL A 974 -1.38 36.49 54.37
N PRO A 975 -1.31 37.55 53.55
CA PRO A 975 -1.94 38.86 53.77
C PRO A 975 -3.46 38.79 53.61
N ALA A 976 -4.18 39.61 54.39
CA ALA A 976 -5.62 39.75 54.31
C ALA A 976 -6.04 40.19 52.90
N GLY A 977 -7.07 39.54 52.33
CA GLY A 977 -7.60 39.86 51.01
C GLY A 977 -6.92 39.19 49.81
N SER A 978 -5.93 38.31 50.04
CA SER A 978 -5.39 37.46 48.96
C SER A 978 -6.47 36.51 48.41
N VAL A 979 -6.65 36.49 47.09
CA VAL A 979 -7.61 35.61 46.40
C VAL A 979 -7.23 34.14 46.53
N CYS A 980 -8.19 33.24 46.33
CA CYS A 980 -7.88 31.82 46.22
C CYS A 980 -7.01 31.56 44.98
N PRO A 981 -6.05 30.61 45.05
CA PRO A 981 -5.37 30.11 43.88
C PRO A 981 -6.37 29.76 42.77
N GLN A 982 -6.07 30.22 41.55
CA GLN A 982 -6.91 29.98 40.38
C GLN A 982 -6.39 28.78 39.59
N PRO A 983 -7.26 28.08 38.85
CA PRO A 983 -6.86 26.99 37.99
C PRO A 983 -5.92 27.48 36.87
N SER A 984 -5.05 26.59 36.40
CA SER A 984 -4.17 26.85 35.26
C SER A 984 -4.98 26.91 33.97
N ALA A 985 -4.56 27.73 33.01
CA ALA A 985 -5.20 27.77 31.69
C ALA A 985 -5.01 26.45 30.95
N VAL A 986 -6.08 25.92 30.36
CA VAL A 986 -6.02 24.75 29.48
C VAL A 986 -5.60 25.21 28.08
N VAL A 987 -4.42 24.79 27.63
CA VAL A 987 -3.94 25.04 26.26
C VAL A 987 -3.75 23.70 25.58
N ILE A 988 -4.58 23.42 24.57
CA ILE A 988 -4.44 22.24 23.71
C ILE A 988 -3.93 22.71 22.35
N SER A 989 -2.66 22.41 22.06
CA SER A 989 -2.09 22.60 20.72
C SER A 989 -2.25 21.31 19.93
N MET A 990 -3.37 21.14 19.24
CA MET A 990 -3.51 20.07 18.25
C MET A 990 -3.00 20.56 16.89
N ASN A 991 -2.15 19.77 16.23
CA ASN A 991 -1.85 19.97 14.81
C ASN A 991 -3.14 19.72 14.02
N VAL A 992 -3.95 20.77 13.85
CA VAL A 992 -5.02 20.80 12.88
C VAL A 992 -4.35 21.10 11.54
N PRO A 993 -4.36 20.17 10.56
CA PRO A 993 -4.04 20.55 9.20
C PRO A 993 -5.15 21.50 8.77
N ILE A 994 -4.83 22.79 8.70
CA ILE A 994 -5.73 23.82 8.23
C ILE A 994 -6.13 23.44 6.80
N LEU A 995 -7.35 22.93 6.62
CA LEU A 995 -7.96 22.93 5.30
C LEU A 995 -8.19 24.39 4.95
N SER A 996 -7.38 24.92 4.03
CA SER A 996 -7.56 26.24 3.44
C SER A 996 -8.82 26.25 2.57
N HIS A 997 -10.00 26.38 3.20
CA HIS A 997 -11.23 26.78 2.54
C HIS A 997 -11.82 27.97 3.28
N LEU A 998 -11.11 29.10 3.23
CA LEU A 998 -11.80 30.40 3.20
C LEU A 998 -12.22 30.65 1.75
N SER A 999 -13.50 30.40 1.48
CA SER A 999 -14.20 31.02 0.36
C SER A 999 -14.81 32.32 0.89
N PHE A 1000 -14.62 33.39 0.14
CA PHE A 1000 -15.02 34.76 0.43
C PHE A 1000 -16.50 34.93 0.82
N LEU A 1001 -16.73 35.81 1.81
CA LEU A 1001 -17.82 36.79 1.78
C LEU A 1001 -17.25 38.11 1.25
#